data_AF-A0A2D6CSB9-F1
#
_entry.id   AF-A0A2D6CSB9-F1
#
_cell.length_a   1.000
_cell.length_b   1.000
_cell.length_c   1.000
_cell.angle_alpha   90.00
_cell.angle_beta   90.00
_cell.angle_gamma   90.00
#
_symmetry.space_group_name_H-M   'P 1'
#
loop_
_entity.id
_entity.type
_entity.pdbx_description
1 polymer ?
#
loop_
_entity_poly.entity_id
_entity_poly.type
_entity_poly.pdbx_seq_one_letter_code
_entity_poly.pdbx_strand_id
1 'polypeptide(L)'
;MYTGMSRAKAFVVAWGILAGLSSSVQALVWDPEVEVDSQAGMYRADVAATTHAVHAIYGPTGAGAVQYRRSTDAGATWAGVHTFASTVHEWNAGIGADGDLVVATWLNYVGGEYQVWAASSPDEGATWTEQTLSALTTAQTWTAHDVTVDGDRVAAFWIDLADGNRNYYCRVSTDRGITWGSQSTVAVVPNVDDGTIDGVFAGDALVAVYYSAGSMLAHRSTDFGQTWDGPITVAADRPTGDQTRPRGLAASGSVVLACWWEGTGTVNVARSADAGLTWGWSGTPVMSTGIGYPSIAMRGAYALVAYQDSAVGLQWSESSDGGLTWGIPGAAGVWSSQSIPSALAFSSEYAHLMANRGAGGIVTASALLPPPEIVVTPESLDFPSVRVSSSAADTFAIANTGPAALAVTDITSDNVVFAVSPTSALPFDVLPQGPETVAVTFTPTVEGVQTANITITHNADGSPTVVTVRGTGMPPLPTVTITAPTADEVLPAGTTSTPLTVAITDHADPGHWHWQLDTSFADTGVAGGNHVDPGVLTDTMTGLVDGGAYTVHVALVSDAAHNLIDVDDNADSRASVPFSIANTLLASSIAIVAPTPGQAFPAGTTFTDVAVDIQNHPSPGHWAWQLDAPFPDSGVAGGTPVASGITDTMPTLTDGNHAVYVALVDGAGDLLTPSVHQSVAFLVGPATAPSGGALLTVTTRRGQAGATVSVPIDTTSVDTLNIGSISLSLTYDAQLLTPVTANTSLGILDPATWTLEQNVIAPGQLNLSMAAAFGNAASGLGTVVTVDFDIGATAPSGASTALRLTRADLNEGNVPSSVVDGTFSVMEFMYGDVSGNGVPTAYDAAWILEYIATALVGPPVLFPIEVTPPVWSDQVLSHDEAVLVADADASGTDVIEGIDAPDASLLLQYDVGLITVFPAANGAAAPAWLPEDITYVLDATTARPRPGAQVTVTLDASAMADLTAGELVLDYDPSLLRPVDVALRPSDARDLTRRPLLTQSEGDGRMAVAFASARPIEASDAFLEVTFEATRDISHMRESAIRASHLRLNRSLVETDFTFPFRIEPFANRLMANYPNPFNPETWIPFELAAEADVTVRVYGLAGELVRTLELGRRDVGEYHGRSRAAHWDGKNRRGEQVASGVYLYELSAGSYRALRRMVVMK
;
A
#
# COMPACT_ATOMS: atom_id res chain seq x y z
N MET A 1 0.29 22.02 -51.28
CA MET A 1 0.81 23.01 -50.31
C MET A 1 -0.06 22.89 -49.07
N TYR A 2 0.56 22.48 -47.95
CA TYR A 2 0.18 22.54 -46.52
C TYR A 2 -1.22 23.08 -46.15
N THR A 3 -2.03 22.59 -45.20
CA THR A 3 -1.97 21.56 -44.13
C THR A 3 -3.34 21.58 -43.44
N GLY A 4 -3.73 20.54 -42.70
CA GLY A 4 -4.65 20.68 -41.56
C GLY A 4 -5.99 19.96 -41.66
N MET A 5 -6.14 18.94 -40.80
CA MET A 5 -7.36 18.43 -40.16
C MET A 5 -8.69 18.43 -40.95
N SER A 6 -9.16 17.22 -41.28
CA SER A 6 -10.46 16.69 -40.80
C SER A 6 -10.72 15.33 -41.47
N ARG A 7 -10.54 14.22 -40.75
CA ARG A 7 -11.24 12.98 -41.08
C ARG A 7 -12.44 12.85 -40.15
N ALA A 8 -13.50 13.57 -40.52
CA ALA A 8 -14.84 13.13 -40.20
C ALA A 8 -15.08 11.81 -40.96
N LYS A 9 -15.31 10.72 -40.23
CA LYS A 9 -15.98 9.53 -40.76
C LYS A 9 -17.30 9.36 -40.01
N ALA A 10 -18.38 9.75 -40.67
CA ALA A 10 -19.75 9.53 -40.25
C ALA A 10 -20.44 8.57 -41.22
N PHE A 11 -20.95 7.46 -40.69
CA PHE A 11 -22.15 6.68 -41.08
C PHE A 11 -22.35 5.71 -39.87
N VAL A 12 -23.27 5.83 -38.89
CA VAL A 12 -24.73 6.12 -38.85
C VAL A 12 -25.46 5.03 -39.66
N VAL A 13 -26.24 4.03 -39.16
CA VAL A 13 -27.04 3.80 -37.93
C VAL A 13 -27.24 2.29 -37.72
N ALA A 14 -27.04 1.79 -36.50
CA ALA A 14 -27.85 0.72 -35.89
C ALA A 14 -27.72 0.80 -34.35
N TRP A 15 -28.00 1.98 -33.79
CA TRP A 15 -28.18 2.16 -32.34
C TRP A 15 -29.61 2.59 -32.09
N GLY A 16 -30.36 1.72 -31.43
CA GLY A 16 -31.77 1.93 -31.11
C GLY A 16 -32.47 0.59 -30.90
N ILE A 17 -32.80 0.30 -29.64
CA ILE A 17 -33.56 -0.87 -29.15
C ILE A 17 -32.70 -2.09 -28.80
N LEU A 18 -31.90 -1.97 -27.73
CA LEU A 18 -31.61 -3.01 -26.72
C LEU A 18 -30.72 -2.40 -25.61
N ALA A 19 -31.12 -1.23 -25.10
CA ALA A 19 -30.53 -0.67 -23.89
C ALA A 19 -31.27 -1.26 -22.69
N GLY A 20 -30.71 -2.34 -22.16
CA GLY A 20 -31.28 -3.08 -21.04
C GLY A 20 -30.92 -4.54 -21.16
N LEU A 21 -29.65 -4.85 -20.88
CA LEU A 21 -29.07 -6.15 -20.48
C LEU A 21 -27.53 -5.96 -20.42
N SER A 22 -26.94 -6.28 -19.27
CA SER A 22 -25.48 -6.31 -18.94
C SER A 22 -24.68 -5.01 -19.08
N SER A 23 -23.69 -4.86 -18.20
CA SER A 23 -22.48 -4.06 -18.43
C SER A 23 -21.95 -4.39 -19.84
N SER A 24 -22.30 -3.55 -20.81
CA SER A 24 -21.79 -3.71 -22.17
C SER A 24 -20.44 -3.05 -22.19
N VAL A 25 -19.40 -3.87 -21.99
CA VAL A 25 -18.08 -3.64 -22.57
C VAL A 25 -18.31 -3.10 -23.98
N GLN A 26 -17.89 -1.87 -24.27
CA GLN A 26 -17.87 -1.38 -25.63
C GLN A 26 -16.97 -2.33 -26.41
N ALA A 27 -17.54 -3.23 -27.20
CA ALA A 27 -16.77 -4.17 -27.99
C ALA A 27 -15.80 -3.39 -28.88
N LEU A 28 -14.51 -3.75 -28.79
CA LEU A 28 -13.45 -3.14 -29.56
C LEU A 28 -13.79 -3.20 -31.07
N VAL A 29 -13.84 -2.04 -31.74
CA VAL A 29 -14.16 -1.96 -33.16
C VAL A 29 -12.87 -1.84 -33.98
N TRP A 30 -12.54 -2.92 -34.68
CA TRP A 30 -11.38 -2.94 -35.56
C TRP A 30 -11.61 -2.17 -36.84
N ASP A 31 -10.60 -1.42 -37.26
CA ASP A 31 -10.52 -0.88 -38.61
C ASP A 31 -10.44 -2.01 -39.66
N PRO A 32 -10.73 -1.72 -40.93
CA PRO A 32 -10.55 -2.69 -42.01
C PRO A 32 -9.10 -3.18 -42.14
N GLU A 33 -8.90 -4.41 -42.62
CA GLU A 33 -7.57 -4.97 -42.92
C GLU A 33 -6.74 -4.02 -43.82
N VAL A 34 -5.54 -3.70 -43.37
CA VAL A 34 -4.50 -2.96 -44.11
C VAL A 34 -3.39 -3.92 -44.51
N GLU A 35 -3.02 -3.90 -45.78
CA GLU A 35 -1.92 -4.72 -46.31
C GLU A 35 -0.56 -4.15 -45.88
N VAL A 36 0.22 -4.95 -45.16
CA VAL A 36 1.59 -4.61 -44.72
C VAL A 36 2.59 -4.99 -45.80
N ASP A 37 2.43 -6.20 -46.36
CA ASP A 37 3.19 -6.67 -47.53
C ASP A 37 2.36 -7.62 -48.39
N SER A 38 2.48 -7.45 -49.71
CA SER A 38 1.78 -8.18 -50.76
C SER A 38 2.59 -9.35 -51.33
N GLN A 39 3.83 -9.52 -50.89
CA GLN A 39 4.71 -10.58 -51.37
C GLN A 39 4.17 -11.97 -50.99
N ALA A 40 3.93 -12.78 -52.01
CA ALA A 40 3.55 -14.17 -51.83
C ALA A 40 4.70 -14.95 -51.18
N GLY A 41 4.35 -15.85 -50.26
CA GLY A 41 5.34 -16.61 -49.52
C GLY A 41 6.03 -15.83 -48.40
N MET A 42 5.30 -14.98 -47.67
CA MET A 42 5.69 -14.48 -46.35
C MET A 42 4.90 -15.22 -45.27
N TYR A 43 5.49 -15.50 -44.12
CA TYR A 43 4.84 -16.28 -43.05
C TYR A 43 5.24 -15.82 -41.65
N ARG A 44 4.33 -15.99 -40.67
CA ARG A 44 4.52 -15.72 -39.23
C ARG A 44 5.10 -14.33 -38.96
N ALA A 45 4.32 -13.31 -39.28
CA ALA A 45 4.64 -11.93 -38.88
C ALA A 45 4.48 -11.73 -37.37
N ASP A 46 5.39 -10.97 -36.80
CA ASP A 46 5.35 -10.53 -35.42
C ASP A 46 5.21 -9.00 -35.34
N VAL A 47 4.60 -8.51 -34.25
CA VAL A 47 4.26 -7.09 -34.08
C VAL A 47 4.67 -6.60 -32.70
N ALA A 48 5.28 -5.42 -32.67
CA ALA A 48 5.51 -4.66 -31.46
C ALA A 48 5.11 -3.20 -31.67
N ALA A 49 4.85 -2.46 -30.59
CA ALA A 49 4.50 -1.06 -30.67
C ALA A 49 5.35 -0.24 -29.70
N THR A 50 5.80 0.91 -30.17
CA THR A 50 6.42 1.97 -29.37
C THR A 50 5.37 3.03 -29.05
N THR A 51 5.76 4.11 -28.37
CA THR A 51 4.85 5.21 -28.04
C THR A 51 4.18 5.83 -29.28
N HIS A 52 4.89 5.90 -30.42
CA HIS A 52 4.41 6.61 -31.62
C HIS A 52 4.37 5.76 -32.90
N ALA A 53 4.84 4.51 -32.85
CA ALA A 53 4.95 3.68 -34.03
C ALA A 53 4.57 2.22 -33.78
N VAL A 54 4.17 1.55 -34.86
CA VAL A 54 3.92 0.12 -34.89
C VAL A 54 4.95 -0.53 -35.80
N HIS A 55 5.46 -1.67 -35.38
CA HIS A 55 6.61 -2.34 -35.97
C HIS A 55 6.21 -3.75 -36.39
N ALA A 56 6.55 -4.13 -37.61
CA ALA A 56 6.29 -5.46 -38.16
C ALA A 56 7.60 -6.11 -38.56
N ILE A 57 7.78 -7.39 -38.19
CA ILE A 57 8.84 -8.23 -38.72
C ILE A 57 8.22 -9.51 -39.31
N TYR A 58 8.76 -10.00 -40.43
CA TYR A 58 8.29 -11.24 -41.05
C TYR A 58 9.35 -11.90 -41.94
N GLY A 59 9.29 -13.23 -42.00
CA GLY A 59 10.22 -14.06 -42.76
C GLY A 59 9.64 -14.61 -44.08
N PRO A 60 10.49 -14.90 -45.07
CA PRO A 60 10.08 -15.57 -46.30
C PRO A 60 9.83 -17.09 -46.11
N THR A 61 8.91 -17.66 -46.88
CA THR A 61 8.60 -19.10 -46.95
C THR A 61 9.69 -19.92 -47.64
N GLY A 62 10.83 -19.33 -47.97
CA GLY A 62 12.02 -20.00 -48.50
C GLY A 62 13.29 -19.32 -47.99
N ALA A 63 14.45 -19.69 -48.53
CA ALA A 63 15.70 -19.00 -48.21
C ALA A 63 15.63 -17.53 -48.66
N GLY A 64 15.80 -16.59 -47.74
CA GLY A 64 15.72 -15.18 -48.04
C GLY A 64 15.84 -14.30 -46.80
N ALA A 65 15.92 -12.99 -47.03
CA ALA A 65 16.12 -12.01 -45.98
C ALA A 65 14.83 -11.71 -45.21
N VAL A 66 14.95 -11.53 -43.89
CA VAL A 66 13.86 -11.11 -43.01
C VAL A 66 13.53 -9.65 -43.26
N GLN A 67 12.24 -9.33 -43.34
CA GLN A 67 11.74 -8.01 -43.69
C GLN A 67 11.21 -7.28 -42.45
N TYR A 68 11.41 -5.97 -42.43
CA TYR A 68 10.89 -5.07 -41.41
C TYR A 68 10.08 -3.94 -42.04
N ARG A 69 8.97 -3.55 -41.40
CA ARG A 69 8.16 -2.37 -41.74
C ARG A 69 7.80 -1.60 -40.48
N ARG A 70 7.59 -0.29 -40.65
CA ARG A 70 7.17 0.65 -39.62
C ARG A 70 5.94 1.44 -40.05
N SER A 71 4.98 1.62 -39.15
CA SER A 71 3.88 2.57 -39.29
C SER A 71 3.99 3.66 -38.22
N THR A 72 3.63 4.90 -38.56
CA THR A 72 3.60 6.05 -37.62
C THR A 72 2.20 6.67 -37.52
N ASP A 73 1.20 5.97 -38.08
CA ASP A 73 -0.21 6.39 -38.14
C ASP A 73 -1.12 5.24 -37.68
N ALA A 74 -0.71 4.58 -36.58
CA ALA A 74 -1.44 3.49 -35.94
C ALA A 74 -1.77 2.32 -36.88
N GLY A 75 -0.84 1.94 -37.77
CA GLY A 75 -0.98 0.81 -38.69
C GLY A 75 -1.75 1.12 -39.99
N ALA A 76 -2.19 2.37 -40.20
CA ALA A 76 -2.94 2.75 -41.39
C ALA A 76 -2.09 2.79 -42.67
N THR A 77 -0.82 3.16 -42.56
CA THR A 77 0.18 3.08 -43.63
C THR A 77 1.50 2.53 -43.13
N TRP A 78 2.17 1.74 -43.97
CA TRP A 78 3.43 1.08 -43.65
C TRP A 78 4.56 1.60 -44.55
N ALA A 79 5.62 2.09 -43.92
CA ALA A 79 6.84 2.64 -44.53
C ALA A 79 8.09 2.08 -43.80
N GLY A 80 9.28 2.65 -44.02
CA GLY A 80 10.49 2.27 -43.28
C GLY A 80 10.91 0.81 -43.49
N VAL A 81 11.38 0.48 -44.70
CA VAL A 81 11.83 -0.88 -45.01
C VAL A 81 13.26 -1.06 -44.55
N HIS A 82 13.47 -2.01 -43.64
CA HIS A 82 14.79 -2.58 -43.36
C HIS A 82 14.78 -4.06 -43.74
N THR A 83 15.93 -4.58 -44.17
CA THR A 83 16.07 -5.97 -44.59
C THR A 83 17.23 -6.57 -43.82
N PHE A 84 16.92 -7.43 -42.85
CA PHE A 84 17.94 -8.10 -42.04
C PHE A 84 18.59 -9.23 -42.85
N ALA A 85 19.92 -9.33 -42.75
CA ALA A 85 20.66 -10.33 -43.48
C ALA A 85 20.27 -11.74 -43.00
N SER A 86 19.60 -12.50 -43.86
CA SER A 86 19.37 -13.93 -43.68
C SER A 86 19.51 -14.67 -45.00
N THR A 87 20.20 -15.81 -44.98
CA THR A 87 20.33 -16.73 -46.12
C THR A 87 19.60 -18.05 -45.89
N VAL A 88 18.91 -18.17 -44.76
CA VAL A 88 18.20 -19.37 -44.34
C VAL A 88 16.70 -19.17 -44.45
N HIS A 89 16.01 -20.28 -44.24
CA HIS A 89 14.58 -20.25 -44.03
C HIS A 89 14.28 -19.88 -42.58
N GLU A 90 13.71 -18.70 -42.36
CA GLU A 90 13.32 -18.18 -41.05
C GLU A 90 11.79 -18.17 -40.92
N TRP A 91 11.26 -18.87 -39.91
CA TRP A 91 9.83 -18.97 -39.64
C TRP A 91 9.38 -18.16 -38.43
N ASN A 92 10.29 -17.75 -37.53
CA ASN A 92 9.96 -17.14 -36.24
C ASN A 92 10.95 -16.01 -35.93
N ALA A 93 11.02 -14.99 -36.79
CA ALA A 93 11.71 -13.76 -36.42
C ALA A 93 10.87 -13.04 -35.35
N GLY A 94 11.49 -12.65 -34.24
CA GLY A 94 10.82 -11.98 -33.12
C GLY A 94 11.07 -10.48 -33.12
N ILE A 95 10.11 -9.71 -32.61
CA ILE A 95 10.27 -8.28 -32.36
C ILE A 95 9.65 -7.87 -31.02
N GLY A 96 10.42 -7.10 -30.25
CA GLY A 96 9.98 -6.51 -28.98
C GLY A 96 10.22 -5.01 -29.00
N ALA A 97 9.41 -4.25 -28.27
CA ALA A 97 9.57 -2.81 -28.16
C ALA A 97 9.07 -2.30 -26.82
N ASP A 98 9.74 -1.26 -26.32
CA ASP A 98 9.26 -0.44 -25.21
C ASP A 98 9.83 0.99 -25.34
N GLY A 99 9.03 2.00 -25.00
CA GLY A 99 9.37 3.40 -25.20
C GLY A 99 9.72 3.71 -26.66
N ASP A 100 10.98 4.06 -26.90
CA ASP A 100 11.59 4.33 -28.22
C ASP A 100 12.49 3.19 -28.75
N LEU A 101 12.71 2.16 -27.93
CA LEU A 101 13.57 1.02 -28.25
C LEU A 101 12.79 -0.06 -29.00
N VAL A 102 13.39 -0.58 -30.07
CA VAL A 102 12.90 -1.74 -30.81
C VAL A 102 14.04 -2.74 -30.95
N VAL A 103 13.78 -4.01 -30.64
CA VAL A 103 14.75 -5.09 -30.77
C VAL A 103 14.15 -6.20 -31.62
N ALA A 104 14.93 -6.70 -32.58
CA ALA A 104 14.56 -7.80 -33.46
C ALA A 104 15.53 -8.98 -33.30
N THR A 105 15.03 -10.21 -33.44
CA THR A 105 15.84 -11.43 -33.43
C THR A 105 15.52 -12.34 -34.61
N TRP A 106 16.53 -13.00 -35.17
CA TRP A 106 16.37 -13.91 -36.32
C TRP A 106 17.56 -14.89 -36.45
N LEU A 107 17.40 -15.92 -37.28
CA LEU A 107 18.45 -16.86 -37.65
C LEU A 107 19.12 -16.46 -38.97
N ASN A 108 20.44 -16.64 -39.02
CA ASN A 108 21.23 -16.50 -40.24
C ASN A 108 22.25 -17.64 -40.37
N TYR A 109 22.70 -17.94 -41.58
CA TYR A 109 23.76 -18.92 -41.85
C TYR A 109 25.00 -18.23 -42.38
N VAL A 110 26.06 -18.24 -41.58
CA VAL A 110 27.30 -17.52 -41.84
C VAL A 110 28.48 -18.45 -41.52
N GLY A 111 29.46 -18.53 -42.42
CA GLY A 111 30.69 -19.27 -42.15
C GLY A 111 30.55 -20.79 -42.03
N GLY A 112 29.40 -21.36 -42.44
CA GLY A 112 29.13 -22.79 -42.34
C GLY A 112 28.27 -23.18 -41.13
N GLU A 113 27.88 -22.22 -40.29
CA GLU A 113 27.11 -22.44 -39.06
C GLU A 113 25.83 -21.59 -39.04
N TYR A 114 24.78 -22.14 -38.42
CA TYR A 114 23.56 -21.42 -38.07
C TYR A 114 23.83 -20.57 -36.82
N GLN A 115 23.46 -19.30 -36.91
CA GLN A 115 23.71 -18.30 -35.88
C GLN A 115 22.43 -17.54 -35.55
N VAL A 116 22.22 -17.30 -34.26
CA VAL A 116 21.16 -16.40 -33.77
C VAL A 116 21.68 -14.98 -33.81
N TRP A 117 20.92 -14.08 -34.40
CA TRP A 117 21.23 -12.67 -34.55
C TRP A 117 20.21 -11.81 -33.83
N ALA A 118 20.65 -10.63 -33.41
CA ALA A 118 19.79 -9.59 -32.86
C ALA A 118 20.14 -8.24 -33.50
N ALA A 119 19.16 -7.36 -33.56
CA ALA A 119 19.36 -5.97 -33.91
C ALA A 119 18.61 -5.07 -32.95
N SER A 120 19.25 -3.98 -32.53
CA SER A 120 18.62 -2.94 -31.71
C SER A 120 18.47 -1.65 -32.49
N SER A 121 17.38 -0.95 -32.22
CA SER A 121 17.05 0.35 -32.79
C SER A 121 16.57 1.28 -31.67
N PRO A 122 17.37 2.29 -31.29
CA PRO A 122 17.02 3.23 -30.24
C PRO A 122 16.17 4.42 -30.74
N ASP A 123 15.62 4.34 -31.96
CA ASP A 123 14.91 5.45 -32.62
C ASP A 123 13.63 4.99 -33.33
N GLU A 124 12.89 4.10 -32.65
CA GLU A 124 11.65 3.49 -33.14
C GLU A 124 11.81 2.81 -34.52
N GLY A 125 12.91 2.10 -34.75
CA GLY A 125 13.16 1.35 -35.97
C GLY A 125 13.62 2.17 -37.18
N ALA A 126 14.10 3.41 -36.98
CA ALA A 126 14.65 4.21 -38.08
C ALA A 126 16.09 3.82 -38.44
N THR A 127 16.90 3.44 -37.45
CA THR A 127 18.27 2.92 -37.62
C THR A 127 18.48 1.64 -36.82
N TRP A 128 19.31 0.73 -37.34
CA TRP A 128 19.53 -0.59 -36.79
C TRP A 128 21.01 -0.90 -36.58
N THR A 129 21.32 -1.52 -35.45
CA THR A 129 22.65 -2.09 -35.17
C THR A 129 22.52 -3.61 -35.05
N GLU A 130 23.09 -4.36 -36.00
CA GLU A 130 23.00 -5.82 -36.06
C GLU A 130 24.22 -6.49 -35.41
N GLN A 131 23.99 -7.58 -34.67
CA GLN A 131 25.03 -8.38 -34.03
C GLN A 131 24.65 -9.85 -33.88
N THR A 132 25.65 -10.71 -33.71
CA THR A 132 25.45 -12.15 -33.49
C THR A 132 25.33 -12.45 -32.00
N LEU A 133 24.28 -13.17 -31.61
CA LEU A 133 24.08 -13.68 -30.25
C LEU A 133 24.80 -15.01 -30.03
N SER A 134 24.56 -16.02 -30.87
CA SER A 134 25.13 -17.35 -30.65
C SER A 134 25.37 -18.10 -31.95
N ALA A 135 26.23 -19.13 -31.90
CA ALA A 135 26.44 -20.10 -32.97
C ALA A 135 25.94 -21.47 -32.49
N LEU A 136 25.14 -22.14 -33.32
CA LEU A 136 24.42 -23.36 -32.96
C LEU A 136 25.09 -24.59 -33.56
N THR A 137 24.95 -24.83 -34.87
CA THR A 137 25.58 -25.98 -35.55
C THR A 137 25.76 -25.78 -37.06
N THR A 138 26.31 -26.78 -37.76
CA THR A 138 26.38 -26.85 -39.24
C THR A 138 25.13 -27.45 -39.90
N ALA A 139 24.18 -27.99 -39.13
CA ALA A 139 22.94 -28.57 -39.62
C ALA A 139 21.75 -27.66 -39.29
N GLN A 140 20.76 -27.57 -40.18
CA GLN A 140 19.59 -26.72 -39.92
C GLN A 140 18.81 -27.29 -38.73
N THR A 141 18.98 -26.68 -37.57
CA THR A 141 18.19 -26.95 -36.37
C THR A 141 16.97 -26.02 -36.40
N TRP A 142 15.81 -26.56 -36.08
CA TRP A 142 14.57 -25.80 -35.97
C TRP A 142 14.67 -24.87 -34.75
N THR A 143 14.62 -23.55 -34.96
CA THR A 143 14.74 -22.56 -33.89
C THR A 143 13.48 -21.70 -33.82
N ALA A 144 12.84 -21.65 -32.65
CA ALA A 144 11.88 -20.60 -32.33
C ALA A 144 12.66 -19.50 -31.62
N HIS A 145 12.44 -18.24 -32.01
CA HIS A 145 13.06 -17.08 -31.38
C HIS A 145 11.97 -16.17 -30.85
N ASP A 146 12.20 -15.65 -29.65
CA ASP A 146 11.37 -14.64 -29.04
C ASP A 146 12.28 -13.56 -28.43
N VAL A 147 11.76 -12.34 -28.32
CA VAL A 147 12.47 -11.23 -27.70
C VAL A 147 11.49 -10.33 -26.97
N THR A 148 11.82 -10.03 -25.72
CA THR A 148 11.04 -9.14 -24.87
C THR A 148 11.90 -7.98 -24.39
N VAL A 149 11.27 -6.82 -24.24
CA VAL A 149 11.90 -5.53 -23.92
C VAL A 149 11.11 -4.87 -22.81
N ASP A 150 11.81 -4.33 -21.81
CA ASP A 150 11.23 -3.57 -20.70
C ASP A 150 12.23 -2.49 -20.25
N GLY A 151 11.98 -1.24 -20.63
CA GLY A 151 12.90 -0.13 -20.50
C GLY A 151 14.25 -0.41 -21.19
N ASP A 152 15.33 -0.41 -20.41
CA ASP A 152 16.68 -0.71 -20.90
C ASP A 152 17.01 -2.21 -20.90
N ARG A 153 16.10 -3.04 -20.38
CA ARG A 153 16.25 -4.49 -20.25
C ARG A 153 15.72 -5.21 -21.48
N VAL A 154 16.50 -6.16 -21.99
CA VAL A 154 16.13 -6.98 -23.15
C VAL A 154 16.47 -8.44 -22.86
N ALA A 155 15.57 -9.36 -23.19
CA ALA A 155 15.83 -10.80 -23.15
C ALA A 155 15.49 -11.44 -24.49
N ALA A 156 16.39 -12.26 -25.01
CA ALA A 156 16.23 -13.03 -26.24
C ALA A 156 16.28 -14.52 -25.96
N PHE A 157 15.33 -15.26 -26.52
CA PHE A 157 15.14 -16.69 -26.31
C PHE A 157 15.33 -17.48 -27.59
N TRP A 158 15.87 -18.68 -27.49
CA TRP A 158 15.93 -19.59 -28.64
C TRP A 158 16.03 -21.07 -28.26
N ILE A 159 15.82 -21.92 -29.26
CA ILE A 159 15.94 -23.37 -29.14
C ILE A 159 17.16 -23.83 -29.93
N ASP A 160 17.94 -24.76 -29.36
CA ASP A 160 19.00 -25.49 -30.05
C ASP A 160 18.74 -27.00 -30.02
N LEU A 161 19.04 -27.68 -31.12
CA LEU A 161 18.85 -29.12 -31.34
C LEU A 161 20.17 -29.86 -31.61
N ALA A 162 21.32 -29.24 -31.34
CA ALA A 162 22.64 -29.74 -31.71
C ALA A 162 22.97 -31.15 -31.22
N ASP A 163 22.58 -31.47 -29.99
CA ASP A 163 22.89 -32.73 -29.31
C ASP A 163 21.77 -33.78 -29.44
N GLY A 164 20.71 -33.46 -30.19
CA GLY A 164 19.52 -34.29 -30.33
C GLY A 164 18.44 -34.06 -29.27
N ASN A 165 18.71 -33.25 -28.24
CA ASN A 165 17.72 -32.72 -27.29
C ASN A 165 17.24 -31.35 -27.74
N ARG A 166 16.16 -30.85 -27.12
CA ARG A 166 15.77 -29.44 -27.21
C ARG A 166 16.37 -28.68 -26.03
N ASN A 167 17.29 -27.80 -26.34
CA ASN A 167 17.91 -26.91 -25.38
C ASN A 167 17.30 -25.52 -25.55
N TYR A 168 16.56 -25.08 -24.54
CA TYR A 168 16.00 -23.73 -24.47
C TYR A 168 17.03 -22.81 -23.81
N TYR A 169 17.40 -21.75 -24.52
CA TYR A 169 18.42 -20.81 -24.10
C TYR A 169 17.86 -19.40 -23.99
N CYS A 170 18.49 -18.60 -23.14
CA CYS A 170 18.24 -17.17 -23.02
C CYS A 170 19.58 -16.41 -23.03
N ARG A 171 19.54 -15.18 -23.54
CA ARG A 171 20.52 -14.14 -23.28
C ARG A 171 19.81 -12.85 -22.96
N VAL A 172 20.47 -12.05 -22.14
CA VAL A 172 19.93 -10.78 -21.70
C VAL A 172 20.89 -9.63 -21.97
N SER A 173 20.35 -8.42 -22.07
CA SER A 173 21.06 -7.17 -22.20
C SER A 173 20.44 -6.16 -21.25
N THR A 174 21.29 -5.39 -20.56
CA THR A 174 20.89 -4.31 -19.62
C THR A 174 21.14 -2.93 -20.20
N ASP A 175 21.59 -2.84 -21.45
CA ASP A 175 21.98 -1.62 -22.13
C ASP A 175 21.28 -1.49 -23.48
N ARG A 176 19.98 -1.79 -23.53
CA ARG A 176 19.11 -1.56 -24.70
C ARG A 176 19.48 -2.43 -25.90
N GLY A 177 20.00 -3.63 -25.66
CA GLY A 177 20.42 -4.56 -26.71
C GLY A 177 21.73 -4.15 -27.40
N ILE A 178 22.57 -3.33 -26.76
CA ILE A 178 23.89 -2.95 -27.28
C ILE A 178 24.91 -4.05 -26.96
N THR A 179 24.99 -4.50 -25.71
CA THR A 179 25.81 -5.63 -25.27
C THR A 179 24.95 -6.74 -24.69
N TRP A 180 25.37 -7.99 -24.90
CA TRP A 180 24.64 -9.17 -24.44
C TRP A 180 25.49 -9.97 -23.45
N GLY A 181 24.86 -10.39 -22.37
CA GLY A 181 25.47 -11.24 -21.34
C GLY A 181 25.71 -12.68 -21.82
N SER A 182 26.16 -13.51 -20.87
CA SER A 182 26.37 -14.93 -21.09
C SER A 182 25.07 -15.67 -21.43
N GLN A 183 25.18 -16.73 -22.21
CA GLN A 183 24.06 -17.64 -22.50
C GLN A 183 23.69 -18.44 -21.26
N SER A 184 22.42 -18.34 -20.85
CA SER A 184 21.83 -19.17 -19.80
C SER A 184 20.97 -20.29 -20.41
N THR A 185 20.88 -21.43 -19.72
CA THR A 185 20.01 -22.55 -20.11
C THR A 185 18.73 -22.47 -19.32
N VAL A 186 17.60 -22.29 -20.01
CA VAL A 186 16.26 -22.27 -19.41
C VAL A 186 15.83 -23.71 -19.09
N ALA A 187 15.91 -24.61 -20.08
CA ALA A 187 15.54 -26.01 -19.92
C ALA A 187 16.20 -26.91 -20.98
N VAL A 188 16.36 -28.19 -20.65
CA VAL A 188 16.81 -29.25 -21.58
C VAL A 188 15.79 -30.37 -21.55
N VAL A 189 15.15 -30.65 -22.70
CA VAL A 189 14.09 -31.66 -22.80
C VAL A 189 14.30 -32.62 -23.97
N PRO A 190 13.78 -33.86 -23.89
CA PRO A 190 13.81 -34.79 -25.00
C PRO A 190 13.12 -34.20 -26.25
N ASN A 191 13.67 -34.45 -27.45
CA ASN A 191 13.07 -34.00 -28.70
C ASN A 191 11.90 -34.91 -29.13
N VAL A 192 10.79 -34.86 -28.38
CA VAL A 192 9.63 -35.74 -28.55
C VAL A 192 8.41 -35.07 -29.21
N ASP A 193 8.27 -33.74 -29.13
CA ASP A 193 7.06 -33.00 -29.57
C ASP A 193 7.35 -31.96 -30.68
N ASP A 194 6.65 -30.83 -30.77
CA ASP A 194 7.00 -29.63 -31.58
C ASP A 194 7.28 -28.48 -30.60
N GLY A 195 8.39 -27.75 -30.75
CA GLY A 195 8.97 -26.92 -29.67
C GLY A 195 8.75 -25.43 -29.91
N THR A 196 8.27 -24.73 -28.88
CA THR A 196 8.17 -23.25 -28.84
C THR A 196 8.67 -22.75 -27.49
N ILE A 197 9.12 -21.50 -27.45
CA ILE A 197 9.46 -20.77 -26.24
C ILE A 197 9.01 -19.33 -26.41
N ASP A 198 8.25 -18.85 -25.45
CA ASP A 198 7.85 -17.44 -25.33
C ASP A 198 8.33 -16.94 -23.96
N GLY A 199 8.82 -15.71 -23.90
CA GLY A 199 9.37 -15.11 -22.69
C GLY A 199 8.91 -13.67 -22.48
N VAL A 200 8.67 -13.27 -21.23
CA VAL A 200 8.18 -11.94 -20.90
C VAL A 200 8.74 -11.44 -19.57
N PHE A 201 8.98 -10.13 -19.47
CA PHE A 201 9.25 -9.47 -18.19
C PHE A 201 7.95 -9.29 -17.40
N ALA A 202 7.97 -9.67 -16.12
CA ALA A 202 6.86 -9.54 -15.19
C ALA A 202 7.35 -8.87 -13.90
N GLY A 203 7.32 -7.53 -13.88
CA GLY A 203 7.95 -6.73 -12.84
C GLY A 203 9.47 -6.91 -12.88
N ASP A 204 10.06 -7.38 -11.78
CA ASP A 204 11.49 -7.68 -11.71
C ASP A 204 11.85 -9.11 -12.13
N ALA A 205 10.85 -9.96 -12.38
CA ALA A 205 11.09 -11.33 -12.82
C ALA A 205 11.07 -11.44 -14.36
N LEU A 206 11.75 -12.46 -14.87
CA LEU A 206 11.66 -12.90 -16.25
C LEU A 206 11.02 -14.29 -16.28
N VAL A 207 9.96 -14.47 -17.06
CA VAL A 207 9.18 -15.71 -17.13
C VAL A 207 9.30 -16.27 -18.54
N ALA A 208 9.55 -17.57 -18.66
CA ALA A 208 9.60 -18.28 -19.93
C ALA A 208 8.67 -19.49 -19.90
N VAL A 209 7.89 -19.68 -20.95
CA VAL A 209 6.94 -20.80 -21.10
C VAL A 209 7.27 -21.62 -22.34
N TYR A 210 7.25 -22.94 -22.20
CA TYR A 210 7.49 -23.88 -23.29
C TYR A 210 6.60 -25.13 -23.16
N TYR A 211 6.57 -25.95 -24.21
CA TYR A 211 5.86 -27.23 -24.22
C TYR A 211 6.82 -28.41 -24.21
N SER A 212 6.52 -29.41 -23.38
CA SER A 212 7.27 -30.67 -23.35
C SER A 212 6.42 -31.81 -22.79
N ALA A 213 6.44 -32.96 -23.46
CA ALA A 213 5.91 -34.23 -22.97
C ALA A 213 4.44 -34.17 -22.55
N GLY A 214 3.60 -33.46 -23.32
CA GLY A 214 2.18 -33.33 -23.00
C GLY A 214 1.84 -32.26 -21.98
N SER A 215 2.78 -31.37 -21.60
CA SER A 215 2.55 -30.32 -20.60
C SER A 215 3.14 -28.96 -20.99
N MET A 216 2.42 -27.89 -20.67
CA MET A 216 2.98 -26.54 -20.66
C MET A 216 3.74 -26.32 -19.36
N LEU A 217 4.98 -25.88 -19.49
CA LEU A 217 5.90 -25.69 -18.38
C LEU A 217 6.40 -24.25 -18.38
N ALA A 218 6.49 -23.66 -17.19
CA ALA A 218 7.05 -22.35 -16.96
C ALA A 218 8.34 -22.45 -16.15
N HIS A 219 9.30 -21.60 -16.49
CA HIS A 219 10.45 -21.28 -15.68
C HIS A 219 10.42 -19.79 -15.35
N ARG A 220 10.96 -19.44 -14.19
CA ARG A 220 11.01 -18.08 -13.68
C ARG A 220 12.45 -17.74 -13.30
N SER A 221 12.86 -16.51 -13.54
CA SER A 221 14.16 -15.98 -13.14
C SER A 221 13.96 -14.69 -12.35
N THR A 222 14.67 -14.54 -11.23
CA THR A 222 14.69 -13.33 -10.38
C THR A 222 16.00 -12.55 -10.48
N ASP A 223 16.96 -13.08 -11.23
CA ASP A 223 18.29 -12.51 -11.45
C ASP A 223 18.50 -12.13 -12.93
N PHE A 224 17.41 -11.72 -13.59
CA PHE A 224 17.42 -11.25 -14.96
C PHE A 224 17.92 -12.30 -15.98
N GLY A 225 17.38 -13.50 -15.91
CA GLY A 225 17.64 -14.58 -16.85
C GLY A 225 19.01 -15.24 -16.71
N GLN A 226 19.76 -15.03 -15.62
CA GLN A 226 21.02 -15.71 -15.37
C GLN A 226 20.78 -17.13 -14.83
N THR A 227 19.87 -17.29 -13.88
CA THR A 227 19.41 -18.57 -13.34
C THR A 227 17.88 -18.70 -13.46
N TRP A 228 17.40 -19.94 -13.49
CA TRP A 228 16.00 -20.26 -13.77
C TRP A 228 15.46 -21.29 -12.77
N ASP A 229 14.43 -20.90 -12.04
CA ASP A 229 13.62 -21.75 -11.16
C ASP A 229 12.60 -22.58 -11.97
N GLY A 230 12.13 -23.70 -11.42
CA GLY A 230 11.14 -24.58 -12.05
C GLY A 230 11.71 -25.92 -12.55
N PRO A 231 10.96 -26.70 -13.36
CA PRO A 231 9.73 -26.30 -14.06
C PRO A 231 8.47 -26.31 -13.19
N ILE A 232 7.58 -25.35 -13.42
CA ILE A 232 6.22 -25.31 -12.87
C ILE A 232 5.24 -25.68 -13.98
N THR A 233 4.30 -26.59 -13.70
CA THR A 233 3.24 -26.92 -14.66
C THR A 233 2.24 -25.79 -14.75
N VAL A 234 2.11 -25.19 -15.94
CA VAL A 234 1.11 -24.15 -16.22
C VAL A 234 -0.28 -24.78 -16.25
N ALA A 235 -1.20 -24.26 -15.43
CA ALA A 235 -2.56 -24.80 -15.27
C ALA A 235 -2.56 -26.30 -14.94
N ALA A 236 -1.89 -26.69 -13.85
CA ALA A 236 -1.77 -28.08 -13.40
C ALA A 236 -3.12 -28.78 -13.15
N ASP A 237 -4.18 -28.01 -12.92
CA ASP A 237 -5.57 -28.46 -12.76
C ASP A 237 -6.24 -28.88 -14.07
N ARG A 238 -5.62 -28.61 -15.23
CA ARG A 238 -6.10 -29.04 -16.55
C ARG A 238 -5.03 -29.82 -17.33
N PRO A 239 -5.16 -31.15 -17.45
CA PRO A 239 -4.25 -31.95 -18.26
C PRO A 239 -4.28 -31.51 -19.72
N THR A 240 -3.16 -31.02 -20.21
CA THR A 240 -2.93 -30.65 -21.61
C THR A 240 -2.78 -31.91 -22.47
N GLY A 241 -3.32 -31.89 -23.70
CA GLY A 241 -3.24 -33.04 -24.64
C GLY A 241 -2.07 -32.96 -25.62
N ASP A 242 -1.88 -34.01 -26.43
CA ASP A 242 -0.77 -34.24 -27.41
C ASP A 242 -0.59 -33.15 -28.51
N GLN A 243 -1.43 -32.12 -28.55
CA GLN A 243 -1.34 -31.00 -29.49
C GLN A 243 -1.36 -29.62 -28.81
N THR A 244 -0.91 -29.55 -27.56
CA THR A 244 -0.79 -28.28 -26.83
C THR A 244 0.45 -27.53 -27.28
N ARG A 245 0.32 -26.22 -27.56
CA ARG A 245 1.46 -25.36 -27.92
C ARG A 245 1.29 -23.98 -27.29
N PRO A 246 2.26 -23.47 -26.50
CA PRO A 246 2.30 -22.05 -26.16
C PRO A 246 2.40 -21.26 -27.45
N ARG A 247 1.57 -20.22 -27.54
CA ARG A 247 1.43 -19.38 -28.72
C ARG A 247 1.50 -17.89 -28.39
N GLY A 248 1.52 -17.56 -27.12
CA GLY A 248 1.62 -16.20 -26.65
C GLY A 248 1.73 -16.15 -25.15
N LEU A 249 2.57 -15.23 -24.70
CA LEU A 249 2.81 -14.91 -23.31
C LEU A 249 2.75 -13.39 -23.21
N ALA A 250 2.01 -12.86 -22.24
CA ALA A 250 1.90 -11.43 -22.02
C ALA A 250 1.96 -11.13 -20.53
N ALA A 251 2.53 -10.00 -20.15
CA ALA A 251 2.62 -9.57 -18.77
C ALA A 251 2.37 -8.06 -18.63
N SER A 252 1.91 -7.65 -17.45
CA SER A 252 1.83 -6.25 -17.02
C SER A 252 1.92 -6.23 -15.50
N GLY A 253 2.99 -5.61 -14.98
CA GLY A 253 3.34 -5.75 -13.57
C GLY A 253 3.66 -7.21 -13.23
N SER A 254 3.14 -7.72 -12.12
CA SER A 254 3.31 -9.12 -11.71
C SER A 254 2.34 -10.10 -12.38
N VAL A 255 1.32 -9.61 -13.11
CA VAL A 255 0.34 -10.49 -13.75
C VAL A 255 0.90 -11.02 -15.06
N VAL A 256 0.85 -12.34 -15.25
CA VAL A 256 1.30 -13.02 -16.47
C VAL A 256 0.16 -13.88 -17.01
N LEU A 257 -0.10 -13.79 -18.31
CA LEU A 257 -1.07 -14.60 -19.03
C LEU A 257 -0.38 -15.43 -20.10
N ALA A 258 -0.62 -16.74 -20.08
CA ALA A 258 -0.14 -17.67 -21.10
C ALA A 258 -1.32 -18.26 -21.87
N CYS A 259 -1.27 -18.22 -23.20
CA CYS A 259 -2.33 -18.78 -24.05
C CYS A 259 -1.85 -19.96 -24.91
N TRP A 260 -2.75 -20.93 -25.12
CA TRP A 260 -2.50 -22.08 -25.97
C TRP A 260 -3.75 -22.56 -26.67
N TRP A 261 -3.54 -23.43 -27.64
CA TRP A 261 -4.58 -24.18 -28.30
C TRP A 261 -4.41 -25.67 -28.08
N GLU A 262 -5.54 -26.39 -27.99
CA GLU A 262 -5.59 -27.84 -27.91
C GLU A 262 -6.21 -28.41 -29.19
N GLY A 263 -5.73 -29.58 -29.63
CA GLY A 263 -6.15 -30.24 -30.88
C GLY A 263 -7.66 -30.52 -31.03
N THR A 264 -8.45 -30.31 -29.98
CA THR A 264 -9.92 -30.32 -29.95
C THR A 264 -10.58 -29.05 -30.52
N GLY A 265 -9.82 -27.97 -30.77
CA GLY A 265 -10.35 -26.68 -31.24
C GLY A 265 -10.53 -25.61 -30.16
N THR A 266 -10.04 -25.88 -28.94
CA THR A 266 -10.19 -24.98 -27.78
C THR A 266 -8.97 -24.08 -27.62
N VAL A 267 -9.21 -22.79 -27.38
CA VAL A 267 -8.18 -21.82 -26.97
C VAL A 267 -8.34 -21.59 -25.48
N ASN A 268 -7.23 -21.67 -24.78
CA ASN A 268 -7.15 -21.69 -23.33
C ASN A 268 -6.15 -20.63 -22.86
N VAL A 269 -6.40 -20.11 -21.66
CA VAL A 269 -5.55 -19.14 -21.00
C VAL A 269 -5.33 -19.56 -19.55
N ALA A 270 -4.09 -19.45 -19.11
CA ALA A 270 -3.67 -19.57 -17.72
C ALA A 270 -3.15 -18.22 -17.23
N ARG A 271 -3.25 -18.01 -15.92
CA ARG A 271 -2.86 -16.78 -15.27
C ARG A 271 -1.95 -17.06 -14.09
N SER A 272 -0.95 -16.20 -13.92
CA SER A 272 -0.17 -16.03 -12.71
C SER A 272 -0.36 -14.61 -12.20
N ALA A 273 -0.54 -14.43 -10.89
CA ALA A 273 -0.65 -13.11 -10.26
C ALA A 273 0.68 -12.61 -9.66
N ASP A 274 1.67 -13.50 -9.61
CA ASP A 274 2.88 -13.43 -8.80
C ASP A 274 4.14 -13.66 -9.65
N ALA A 275 4.12 -13.11 -10.86
CA ALA A 275 5.23 -13.08 -11.80
C ALA A 275 5.76 -14.49 -12.16
N GLY A 276 4.85 -15.43 -12.38
CA GLY A 276 5.14 -16.79 -12.81
C GLY A 276 5.45 -17.79 -11.68
N LEU A 277 5.32 -17.39 -10.41
CA LEU A 277 5.60 -18.26 -9.27
C LEU A 277 4.48 -19.31 -9.05
N THR A 278 3.22 -18.92 -9.20
CA THR A 278 2.07 -19.83 -9.20
C THR A 278 1.23 -19.63 -10.46
N TRP A 279 0.66 -20.72 -10.96
CA TRP A 279 -0.16 -20.73 -12.17
C TRP A 279 -1.52 -21.34 -11.90
N GLY A 280 -2.56 -20.63 -12.29
CA GLY A 280 -3.94 -21.07 -12.23
C GLY A 280 -4.64 -20.97 -13.58
N TRP A 281 -5.75 -21.68 -13.70
CA TRP A 281 -6.65 -21.59 -14.84
C TRP A 281 -7.31 -20.20 -14.91
N SER A 282 -7.27 -19.56 -16.09
CA SER A 282 -7.88 -18.24 -16.32
C SER A 282 -9.17 -18.33 -17.14
N GLY A 283 -9.22 -19.18 -18.18
CA GLY A 283 -10.43 -19.31 -18.98
C GLY A 283 -10.22 -19.99 -20.33
N THR A 284 -11.34 -20.37 -20.95
CA THR A 284 -11.37 -20.90 -22.33
C THR A 284 -12.12 -19.86 -23.17
N PRO A 285 -11.45 -18.86 -23.75
CA PRO A 285 -12.11 -17.84 -24.55
C PRO A 285 -12.86 -18.38 -25.79
N VAL A 286 -12.63 -19.66 -26.17
CA VAL A 286 -13.15 -20.27 -27.41
C VAL A 286 -13.65 -21.70 -27.22
N MET A 287 -14.90 -21.96 -27.67
CA MET A 287 -15.51 -23.30 -27.71
C MET A 287 -15.95 -23.64 -29.15
N SER A 288 -15.01 -23.78 -30.08
CA SER A 288 -15.28 -24.06 -31.50
C SER A 288 -14.55 -25.30 -32.02
N THR A 289 -15.04 -25.90 -33.11
CA THR A 289 -14.54 -27.18 -33.65
C THR A 289 -13.46 -27.00 -34.73
N GLY A 290 -12.52 -26.06 -34.57
CA GLY A 290 -11.52 -25.74 -35.60
C GLY A 290 -10.23 -25.12 -35.08
N ILE A 291 -9.19 -25.19 -35.92
CA ILE A 291 -7.79 -24.84 -35.62
C ILE A 291 -7.67 -23.42 -35.04
N GLY A 292 -7.18 -23.31 -33.79
CA GLY A 292 -6.93 -22.05 -33.10
C GLY A 292 -5.44 -21.74 -33.03
N TYR A 293 -4.97 -20.69 -33.70
CA TYR A 293 -3.63 -20.14 -33.49
C TYR A 293 -3.77 -18.89 -32.63
N PRO A 294 -3.89 -18.98 -31.29
CA PRO A 294 -4.12 -17.79 -30.49
C PRO A 294 -2.88 -16.89 -30.45
N SER A 295 -3.11 -15.61 -30.25
CA SER A 295 -2.10 -14.66 -29.79
C SER A 295 -2.71 -13.88 -28.63
N ILE A 296 -1.88 -13.41 -27.70
CA ILE A 296 -2.32 -12.66 -26.52
C ILE A 296 -1.42 -11.43 -26.34
N ALA A 297 -2.02 -10.33 -25.95
CA ALA A 297 -1.31 -9.17 -25.44
C ALA A 297 -2.06 -8.64 -24.21
N MET A 298 -1.36 -7.92 -23.34
CA MET A 298 -1.97 -7.22 -22.22
C MET A 298 -1.34 -5.86 -22.00
N ARG A 299 -2.13 -4.96 -21.43
CA ARG A 299 -1.71 -3.65 -20.95
C ARG A 299 -2.54 -3.31 -19.72
N GLY A 300 -1.88 -3.19 -18.58
CA GLY A 300 -2.56 -3.06 -17.32
C GLY A 300 -3.43 -4.28 -17.01
N ALA A 301 -4.67 -4.06 -16.56
CA ALA A 301 -5.66 -5.12 -16.39
C ALA A 301 -6.35 -5.52 -17.72
N TYR A 302 -6.14 -4.79 -18.81
CA TYR A 302 -6.78 -5.09 -20.07
C TYR A 302 -5.98 -6.11 -20.87
N ALA A 303 -6.57 -7.25 -21.21
CA ALA A 303 -5.97 -8.30 -22.01
C ALA A 303 -6.84 -8.65 -23.21
N LEU A 304 -6.20 -9.01 -24.32
CA LEU A 304 -6.85 -9.36 -25.57
C LEU A 304 -6.27 -10.67 -26.07
N VAL A 305 -7.14 -11.63 -26.39
CA VAL A 305 -6.78 -12.88 -27.06
C VAL A 305 -7.44 -12.91 -28.43
N ALA A 306 -6.65 -12.95 -29.50
CA ALA A 306 -7.13 -13.14 -30.86
C ALA A 306 -6.85 -14.56 -31.33
N TYR A 307 -7.77 -15.14 -32.11
CA TYR A 307 -7.67 -16.53 -32.54
C TYR A 307 -8.44 -16.75 -33.86
N GLN A 308 -8.11 -17.84 -34.54
CA GLN A 308 -8.84 -18.27 -35.73
C GLN A 308 -9.97 -19.23 -35.35
N ASP A 309 -11.17 -18.97 -35.86
CA ASP A 309 -12.31 -19.88 -35.85
C ASP A 309 -12.55 -20.40 -37.28
N SER A 310 -12.72 -21.71 -37.45
CA SER A 310 -12.87 -22.31 -38.78
C SER A 310 -14.22 -22.03 -39.45
N ALA A 311 -15.25 -21.70 -38.68
CA ALA A 311 -16.60 -21.41 -39.16
C ALA A 311 -16.81 -19.93 -39.46
N VAL A 312 -16.23 -19.05 -38.64
CA VAL A 312 -16.46 -17.59 -38.72
C VAL A 312 -15.22 -16.75 -39.00
N GLY A 313 -14.03 -17.35 -39.10
CA GLY A 313 -12.77 -16.67 -39.40
C GLY A 313 -12.11 -16.10 -38.14
N LEU A 314 -11.38 -14.98 -38.28
CA LEU A 314 -10.69 -14.34 -37.17
C LEU A 314 -11.68 -13.85 -36.10
N GLN A 315 -11.37 -14.07 -34.83
CA GLN A 315 -12.17 -13.68 -33.66
C GLN A 315 -11.24 -13.19 -32.55
N TRP A 316 -11.81 -12.52 -31.54
CA TRP A 316 -11.09 -12.18 -30.32
C TRP A 316 -12.00 -12.20 -29.10
N SER A 317 -11.38 -12.28 -27.93
CA SER A 317 -12.03 -12.11 -26.63
C SER A 317 -11.19 -11.16 -25.77
N GLU A 318 -11.87 -10.35 -24.97
CA GLU A 318 -11.31 -9.28 -24.16
C GLU A 318 -11.48 -9.61 -22.68
N SER A 319 -10.53 -9.20 -21.86
CA SER A 319 -10.60 -9.21 -20.41
C SER A 319 -10.22 -7.82 -19.91
N SER A 320 -10.97 -7.27 -18.96
CA SER A 320 -10.70 -5.97 -18.34
C SER A 320 -10.22 -6.08 -16.89
N ASP A 321 -10.01 -7.30 -16.39
CA ASP A 321 -9.74 -7.63 -14.99
C ASP A 321 -8.45 -8.48 -14.83
N GLY A 322 -7.52 -8.34 -15.77
CA GLY A 322 -6.22 -9.00 -15.74
C GLY A 322 -6.31 -10.49 -16.05
N GLY A 323 -7.29 -10.91 -16.85
CA GLY A 323 -7.52 -12.30 -17.23
C GLY A 323 -8.27 -13.12 -16.18
N LEU A 324 -9.04 -12.50 -15.28
CA LEU A 324 -9.90 -13.23 -14.34
C LEU A 324 -11.21 -13.65 -15.01
N THR A 325 -11.75 -12.80 -15.88
CA THR A 325 -12.90 -13.10 -16.72
C THR A 325 -12.65 -12.72 -18.17
N TRP A 326 -13.27 -13.48 -19.09
CA TRP A 326 -13.17 -13.28 -20.53
C TRP A 326 -14.55 -12.98 -21.10
N GLY A 327 -14.65 -11.88 -21.83
CA GLY A 327 -15.86 -11.44 -22.51
C GLY A 327 -16.28 -12.36 -23.66
N ILE A 328 -17.51 -12.15 -24.15
CA ILE A 328 -18.04 -12.90 -25.29
C ILE A 328 -17.19 -12.59 -26.53
N PRO A 329 -16.82 -13.61 -27.33
CA PRO A 329 -16.14 -13.41 -28.61
C PRO A 329 -16.76 -12.32 -29.49
N GLY A 330 -15.93 -11.34 -29.86
CA GLY A 330 -16.26 -10.32 -30.85
C GLY A 330 -16.00 -10.84 -32.27
N ALA A 331 -16.93 -10.58 -33.19
CA ALA A 331 -16.75 -10.93 -34.59
C ALA A 331 -15.89 -9.88 -35.31
N ALA A 332 -14.80 -10.32 -35.94
CA ALA A 332 -13.97 -9.46 -36.77
C ALA A 332 -14.73 -8.93 -37.98
N GLY A 333 -14.96 -7.61 -38.01
CA GLY A 333 -15.48 -6.93 -39.18
C GLY A 333 -14.57 -7.14 -40.38
N VAL A 334 -15.04 -7.88 -41.38
CA VAL A 334 -14.47 -7.97 -42.73
C VAL A 334 -13.01 -8.45 -42.81
N TRP A 335 -12.56 -9.30 -41.88
CA TRP A 335 -11.33 -10.06 -42.12
C TRP A 335 -11.60 -11.22 -43.08
N SER A 336 -10.63 -11.56 -43.93
CA SER A 336 -10.78 -12.69 -44.84
C SER A 336 -10.96 -13.98 -44.03
N SER A 337 -11.83 -14.90 -44.45
CA SER A 337 -12.07 -16.18 -43.74
C SER A 337 -10.86 -17.13 -43.71
N GLN A 338 -9.70 -16.69 -44.21
CA GLN A 338 -8.43 -17.41 -44.26
C GLN A 338 -7.30 -16.70 -43.49
N SER A 339 -7.59 -15.58 -42.81
CA SER A 339 -6.59 -14.85 -42.01
C SER A 339 -6.32 -15.60 -40.70
N ILE A 340 -5.03 -15.90 -40.42
CA ILE A 340 -4.57 -16.58 -39.20
C ILE A 340 -3.85 -15.55 -38.32
N PRO A 341 -4.29 -15.27 -37.09
CA PRO A 341 -3.60 -14.33 -36.23
C PRO A 341 -2.18 -14.83 -35.93
N SER A 342 -1.23 -13.91 -35.93
CA SER A 342 0.17 -14.23 -35.71
C SER A 342 0.77 -13.51 -34.52
N ALA A 343 0.38 -12.25 -34.29
CA ALA A 343 0.85 -11.47 -33.16
C ALA A 343 -0.12 -10.34 -32.80
N LEU A 344 -0.06 -9.93 -31.54
CA LEU A 344 -0.85 -8.85 -30.94
C LEU A 344 0.08 -7.93 -30.15
N ALA A 345 -0.15 -6.62 -30.24
CA ALA A 345 0.54 -5.63 -29.41
C ALA A 345 -0.38 -4.47 -29.06
N PHE A 346 -0.07 -3.76 -27.98
CA PHE A 346 -0.72 -2.50 -27.62
C PHE A 346 0.23 -1.32 -27.80
N SER A 347 -0.28 -0.23 -28.38
CA SER A 347 0.31 1.09 -28.23
C SER A 347 -0.42 1.88 -27.13
N SER A 348 -0.08 3.14 -26.96
CA SER A 348 -0.70 4.04 -25.98
C SER A 348 -2.21 4.24 -26.18
N GLU A 349 -2.71 4.12 -27.41
CA GLU A 349 -4.11 4.39 -27.76
C GLU A 349 -4.79 3.26 -28.54
N TYR A 350 -4.04 2.29 -29.06
CA TYR A 350 -4.57 1.28 -29.97
C TYR A 350 -4.15 -0.14 -29.61
N ALA A 351 -5.03 -1.10 -29.88
CA ALA A 351 -4.65 -2.50 -30.05
C ALA A 351 -4.28 -2.75 -31.53
N HIS A 352 -3.20 -3.50 -31.77
CA HIS A 352 -2.72 -3.85 -33.10
C HIS A 352 -2.71 -5.36 -33.27
N LEU A 353 -3.38 -5.85 -34.32
CA LEU A 353 -3.44 -7.26 -34.65
C LEU A 353 -2.80 -7.49 -36.00
N MET A 354 -1.89 -8.47 -36.07
CA MET A 354 -1.34 -8.98 -37.32
C MET A 354 -1.87 -10.37 -37.63
N ALA A 355 -2.12 -10.62 -38.91
CA ALA A 355 -2.52 -11.93 -39.40
C ALA A 355 -1.89 -12.26 -40.76
N ASN A 356 -1.71 -13.56 -40.99
CA ASN A 356 -1.27 -14.11 -42.27
C ASN A 356 -2.48 -14.42 -43.14
N ARG A 357 -2.51 -13.91 -44.38
CA ARG A 357 -3.57 -14.20 -45.35
C ARG A 357 -3.20 -15.39 -46.24
N GLY A 358 -3.30 -16.60 -45.71
CA GLY A 358 -2.97 -17.84 -46.46
C GLY A 358 -1.59 -17.79 -47.12
N ALA A 359 -1.51 -18.06 -48.43
CA ALA A 359 -0.25 -18.04 -49.19
C ALA A 359 0.17 -16.65 -49.75
N GLY A 360 -0.49 -15.55 -49.36
CA GLY A 360 -0.52 -14.32 -50.16
C GLY A 360 -0.43 -12.97 -49.44
N GLY A 361 0.24 -12.86 -48.28
CA GLY A 361 0.64 -11.56 -47.71
C GLY A 361 0.35 -11.40 -46.21
N ILE A 362 0.86 -10.30 -45.64
CA ILE A 362 0.71 -9.90 -44.23
C ILE A 362 -0.27 -8.74 -44.15
N VAL A 363 -1.24 -8.85 -43.24
CA VAL A 363 -2.23 -7.80 -42.98
C VAL A 363 -2.22 -7.40 -41.51
N THR A 364 -2.60 -6.16 -41.25
CA THR A 364 -2.85 -5.63 -39.91
C THR A 364 -4.25 -5.04 -39.82
N ALA A 365 -4.81 -4.97 -38.62
CA ALA A 365 -5.74 -3.90 -38.31
C ALA A 365 -5.44 -3.36 -36.92
N SER A 366 -6.00 -2.19 -36.66
CA SER A 366 -5.89 -1.51 -35.39
C SER A 366 -7.29 -1.19 -34.87
N ALA A 367 -7.43 -1.13 -33.56
CA ALA A 367 -8.64 -0.68 -32.93
C ALA A 367 -8.30 0.32 -31.83
N LEU A 368 -9.03 1.43 -31.81
CA LEU A 368 -8.89 2.44 -30.77
C LEU A 368 -9.36 1.84 -29.44
N LEU A 369 -8.53 1.96 -28.40
CA LEU A 369 -8.92 1.57 -27.05
C LEU A 369 -10.04 2.51 -26.56
N PRO A 370 -10.98 2.01 -25.74
CA PRO A 370 -11.89 2.89 -25.00
C PRO A 370 -11.11 3.99 -24.23
N PRO A 371 -11.65 5.21 -24.10
CA PRO A 371 -10.96 6.31 -23.42
C PRO A 371 -10.63 5.98 -21.96
N PRO A 372 -9.66 6.67 -21.33
CA PRO A 372 -9.40 6.51 -19.90
C PRO A 372 -10.63 6.98 -19.11
N GLU A 373 -10.85 6.38 -17.94
CA GLU A 373 -11.95 6.73 -17.04
C GLU A 373 -11.36 7.01 -15.67
N ILE A 374 -11.67 8.18 -15.11
CA ILE A 374 -11.19 8.61 -13.80
C ILE A 374 -12.24 8.30 -12.74
N VAL A 375 -11.81 7.68 -11.66
CA VAL A 375 -12.59 7.52 -10.43
C VAL A 375 -11.79 8.14 -9.30
N VAL A 376 -12.42 8.99 -8.50
CA VAL A 376 -11.79 9.60 -7.34
C VAL A 376 -12.50 9.14 -6.07
N THR A 377 -11.75 8.59 -5.12
CA THR A 377 -12.31 8.01 -3.89
C THR A 377 -11.53 8.45 -2.66
N PRO A 378 -12.16 9.13 -1.69
CA PRO A 378 -13.52 9.68 -1.74
C PRO A 378 -13.63 10.92 -2.65
N GLU A 379 -14.81 11.20 -3.22
CA GLU A 379 -15.10 12.41 -4.01
C GLU A 379 -15.18 13.69 -3.15
N SER A 380 -15.14 13.54 -1.82
CA SER A 380 -15.10 14.64 -0.88
C SER A 380 -14.33 14.29 0.40
N LEU A 381 -13.60 15.25 0.96
CA LEU A 381 -12.94 15.11 2.26
C LEU A 381 -13.57 16.05 3.30
N ASP A 382 -13.98 15.50 4.44
CA ASP A 382 -14.51 16.25 5.59
C ASP A 382 -13.49 16.12 6.74
N PHE A 383 -12.67 17.14 6.90
CA PHE A 383 -11.71 17.23 7.99
C PHE A 383 -12.43 17.44 9.34
N PRO A 384 -11.88 16.87 10.43
CA PRO A 384 -12.36 17.16 11.77
C PRO A 384 -12.23 18.65 12.09
N SER A 385 -12.79 19.06 13.23
CA SER A 385 -12.60 20.44 13.69
C SER A 385 -11.14 20.63 14.13
N VAL A 386 -10.41 21.52 13.45
CA VAL A 386 -8.97 21.76 13.65
C VAL A 386 -8.79 23.15 14.24
N ARG A 387 -7.97 23.31 15.28
CA ARG A 387 -7.70 24.63 15.88
C ARG A 387 -6.89 25.52 14.93
N VAL A 388 -7.14 26.83 14.98
CA VAL A 388 -6.32 27.81 14.24
C VAL A 388 -4.84 27.61 14.61
N SER A 389 -3.96 27.56 13.62
CA SER A 389 -2.51 27.25 13.72
C SER A 389 -2.10 25.78 13.95
N SER A 390 -3.04 24.85 13.93
CA SER A 390 -2.79 23.40 13.80
C SER A 390 -3.17 22.90 12.41
N SER A 391 -2.80 21.65 12.08
CA SER A 391 -3.15 21.02 10.80
C SER A 391 -3.68 19.60 10.97
N ALA A 392 -4.56 19.17 10.07
CA ALA A 392 -4.94 17.77 9.90
C ALA A 392 -4.74 17.38 8.42
N ALA A 393 -4.39 16.13 8.17
CA ALA A 393 -4.21 15.59 6.82
C ALA A 393 -5.19 14.45 6.58
N ASP A 394 -5.66 14.34 5.35
CA ASP A 394 -6.50 13.25 4.85
C ASP A 394 -6.13 13.01 3.38
N THR A 395 -6.55 11.89 2.79
CA THR A 395 -6.13 11.49 1.45
C THR A 395 -7.31 11.12 0.56
N PHE A 396 -7.16 11.35 -0.75
CA PHE A 396 -8.04 10.75 -1.76
C PHE A 396 -7.21 10.04 -2.81
N ALA A 397 -7.78 8.99 -3.40
CA ALA A 397 -7.18 8.18 -4.44
C ALA A 397 -7.73 8.57 -5.82
N ILE A 398 -6.85 8.69 -6.81
CA ILE A 398 -7.19 8.83 -8.23
C ILE A 398 -6.96 7.47 -8.90
N ALA A 399 -8.03 6.78 -9.26
CA ALA A 399 -7.96 5.51 -9.99
C ALA A 399 -8.31 5.71 -11.47
N ASN A 400 -7.68 4.91 -12.33
CA ASN A 400 -8.04 4.80 -13.74
C ASN A 400 -8.77 3.47 -13.98
N THR A 401 -10.09 3.52 -14.22
CA THR A 401 -10.91 2.33 -14.52
C THR A 401 -11.03 2.06 -16.02
N GLY A 402 -10.50 2.95 -16.86
CA GLY A 402 -10.46 2.80 -18.31
C GLY A 402 -9.22 2.04 -18.80
N PRO A 403 -9.24 1.50 -20.03
CA PRO A 403 -8.11 0.72 -20.57
C PRO A 403 -6.99 1.58 -21.16
N ALA A 404 -7.23 2.86 -21.45
CA ALA A 404 -6.20 3.81 -21.86
C ALA A 404 -5.57 4.52 -20.64
N ALA A 405 -4.37 5.07 -20.76
CA ALA A 405 -3.69 5.76 -19.65
C ALA A 405 -4.36 7.09 -19.30
N LEU A 406 -4.61 7.32 -18.01
CA LEU A 406 -5.14 8.57 -17.48
C LEU A 406 -3.99 9.52 -17.18
N ALA A 407 -3.77 10.50 -18.06
CA ALA A 407 -2.74 11.52 -17.86
C ALA A 407 -3.29 12.63 -16.95
N VAL A 408 -2.73 12.78 -15.75
CA VAL A 408 -3.04 13.87 -14.80
C VAL A 408 -2.00 14.97 -14.98
N THR A 409 -2.47 16.13 -15.42
CA THR A 409 -1.62 17.25 -15.82
C THR A 409 -1.48 18.32 -14.74
N ASP A 410 -2.48 18.46 -13.87
CA ASP A 410 -2.48 19.46 -12.80
C ASP A 410 -3.44 19.07 -11.67
N ILE A 411 -3.11 19.45 -10.44
CA ILE A 411 -3.96 19.32 -9.25
C ILE A 411 -3.84 20.61 -8.45
N THR A 412 -4.95 21.33 -8.31
CA THR A 412 -4.96 22.65 -7.66
C THR A 412 -6.06 22.77 -6.63
N SER A 413 -5.82 23.53 -5.56
CA SER A 413 -6.82 23.92 -4.56
C SER A 413 -7.24 25.37 -4.77
N ASP A 414 -8.55 25.65 -4.74
CA ASP A 414 -9.05 27.04 -4.78
C ASP A 414 -8.98 27.77 -3.42
N ASN A 415 -8.51 27.09 -2.37
CA ASN A 415 -8.31 27.67 -1.05
C ASN A 415 -6.99 27.21 -0.41
N VAL A 416 -6.12 28.17 -0.11
CA VAL A 416 -4.75 27.93 0.38
C VAL A 416 -4.67 27.20 1.73
N VAL A 417 -5.75 27.21 2.53
CA VAL A 417 -5.78 26.44 3.79
C VAL A 417 -5.85 24.94 3.56
N PHE A 418 -6.18 24.49 2.34
CA PHE A 418 -6.14 23.09 1.91
C PHE A 418 -5.01 22.92 0.91
N ALA A 419 -3.85 22.46 1.39
CA ALA A 419 -2.67 22.21 0.57
C ALA A 419 -2.71 20.79 -0.01
N VAL A 420 -2.44 20.64 -1.30
CA VAL A 420 -2.41 19.34 -1.99
C VAL A 420 -0.97 18.87 -2.22
N SER A 421 -0.73 17.60 -1.97
CA SER A 421 0.57 16.94 -2.11
C SER A 421 0.37 15.57 -2.78
N PRO A 422 0.43 15.47 -4.12
CA PRO A 422 0.42 14.18 -4.81
C PRO A 422 1.71 13.39 -4.51
N THR A 423 1.62 12.06 -4.54
CA THR A 423 2.77 11.18 -4.31
C THR A 423 3.79 11.28 -5.46
N SER A 424 3.29 11.40 -6.68
CA SER A 424 4.07 11.57 -7.90
C SER A 424 4.19 13.05 -8.32
N ALA A 425 5.32 13.40 -8.93
CA ALA A 425 5.52 14.74 -9.49
C ALA A 425 4.65 14.96 -10.73
N LEU A 426 3.94 16.10 -10.80
CA LEU A 426 3.11 16.45 -11.95
C LEU A 426 3.96 16.90 -13.17
N PRO A 427 3.56 16.54 -14.41
CA PRO A 427 2.45 15.64 -14.77
C PRO A 427 2.83 14.17 -14.58
N PHE A 428 1.84 13.31 -14.30
CA PHE A 428 2.02 11.86 -14.17
C PHE A 428 0.87 11.09 -14.83
N ASP A 429 1.10 9.81 -15.17
CA ASP A 429 0.10 8.91 -15.73
C ASP A 429 -0.40 7.92 -14.67
N VAL A 430 -1.73 7.77 -14.55
CA VAL A 430 -2.36 6.69 -13.78
C VAL A 430 -2.69 5.56 -14.74
N LEU A 431 -1.92 4.49 -14.67
CA LEU A 431 -2.17 3.25 -15.42
C LEU A 431 -3.31 2.45 -14.76
N PRO A 432 -3.97 1.52 -15.49
CA PRO A 432 -5.07 0.72 -14.95
C PRO A 432 -4.68 -0.29 -13.84
N GLN A 433 -3.52 -0.16 -13.20
CA GLN A 433 -2.95 -1.13 -12.23
C GLN A 433 -2.81 -0.60 -10.80
N GLY A 434 -3.38 0.55 -10.47
CA GLY A 434 -3.47 1.03 -9.09
C GLY A 434 -3.84 2.50 -8.97
N PRO A 435 -4.47 2.92 -7.87
CA PRO A 435 -4.77 4.32 -7.63
C PRO A 435 -3.51 5.11 -7.26
N GLU A 436 -3.43 6.35 -7.73
CA GLU A 436 -2.48 7.34 -7.20
C GLU A 436 -3.09 8.03 -5.97
N THR A 437 -2.38 8.05 -4.84
CA THR A 437 -2.86 8.75 -3.64
C THR A 437 -2.41 10.21 -3.63
N VAL A 438 -3.34 11.11 -3.32
CA VAL A 438 -3.11 12.55 -3.14
C VAL A 438 -3.46 12.94 -1.72
N ALA A 439 -2.49 13.46 -0.98
CA ALA A 439 -2.71 13.99 0.35
C ALA A 439 -3.22 15.43 0.30
N VAL A 440 -4.20 15.75 1.15
CA VAL A 440 -4.71 17.10 1.37
C VAL A 440 -4.50 17.46 2.84
N THR A 441 -3.83 18.58 3.10
CA THR A 441 -3.59 19.09 4.46
C THR A 441 -4.44 20.33 4.71
N PHE A 442 -5.33 20.28 5.70
CA PHE A 442 -6.14 21.39 6.16
C PHE A 442 -5.45 22.13 7.32
N THR A 443 -5.14 23.41 7.14
CA THR A 443 -4.52 24.30 8.14
C THR A 443 -5.35 25.59 8.30
N PRO A 444 -6.38 25.61 9.18
CA PRO A 444 -7.24 26.78 9.32
C PRO A 444 -6.49 27.98 9.90
N THR A 445 -6.71 29.15 9.31
CA THR A 445 -6.18 30.45 9.78
C THR A 445 -7.23 31.30 10.50
N VAL A 446 -8.50 30.91 10.42
CA VAL A 446 -9.65 31.59 11.04
C VAL A 446 -10.65 30.56 11.58
N GLU A 447 -11.43 30.96 12.57
CA GLU A 447 -12.55 30.16 13.11
C GLU A 447 -13.67 30.00 12.07
N GLY A 448 -14.34 28.85 12.08
CA GLY A 448 -15.53 28.57 11.28
C GLY A 448 -15.28 27.58 10.14
N VAL A 449 -16.35 27.23 9.44
CA VAL A 449 -16.32 26.27 8.33
C VAL A 449 -15.61 26.89 7.13
N GLN A 450 -14.62 26.17 6.60
CA GLN A 450 -13.90 26.49 5.38
C GLN A 450 -14.08 25.34 4.39
N THR A 451 -14.22 25.68 3.12
CA THR A 451 -14.37 24.71 2.03
C THR A 451 -13.42 25.05 0.90
N ALA A 452 -13.09 24.05 0.09
CA ALA A 452 -12.35 24.23 -1.17
C ALA A 452 -12.80 23.20 -2.21
N ASN A 453 -12.51 23.48 -3.47
CA ASN A 453 -12.56 22.53 -4.56
C ASN A 453 -11.13 22.21 -4.98
N ILE A 454 -10.74 20.94 -4.87
CA ILE A 454 -9.52 20.43 -5.47
C ILE A 454 -9.84 20.06 -6.91
N THR A 455 -9.23 20.75 -7.88
CA THR A 455 -9.46 20.57 -9.31
C THR A 455 -8.35 19.72 -9.91
N ILE A 456 -8.71 18.58 -10.48
CA ILE A 456 -7.82 17.61 -11.12
C ILE A 456 -7.99 17.72 -12.64
N THR A 457 -6.94 18.13 -13.34
CA THR A 457 -6.95 18.27 -14.80
C THR A 457 -6.35 17.03 -15.46
N HIS A 458 -7.10 16.37 -16.35
CA HIS A 458 -6.74 15.07 -16.93
C HIS A 458 -7.26 14.87 -18.36
N ASN A 459 -6.87 13.78 -19.01
CA ASN A 459 -7.27 13.45 -20.39
C ASN A 459 -8.57 12.61 -20.53
N ALA A 460 -9.13 12.07 -19.44
CA ALA A 460 -10.44 11.39 -19.46
C ALA A 460 -11.63 12.33 -19.76
N ASP A 461 -12.70 11.75 -20.31
CA ASP A 461 -13.96 12.46 -20.56
C ASP A 461 -14.51 13.08 -19.27
N GLY A 462 -14.99 14.33 -19.36
CA GLY A 462 -15.50 15.07 -18.20
C GLY A 462 -14.47 15.89 -17.42
N SER A 463 -13.23 15.99 -17.89
CA SER A 463 -12.21 16.84 -17.26
C SER A 463 -12.56 18.33 -17.23
N PRO A 464 -12.24 19.07 -16.14
CA PRO A 464 -11.60 18.60 -14.91
C PRO A 464 -12.55 17.89 -13.94
N THR A 465 -12.00 16.93 -13.18
CA THR A 465 -12.69 16.30 -12.04
C THR A 465 -12.45 17.13 -10.78
N VAL A 466 -13.47 17.24 -9.93
CA VAL A 466 -13.42 18.08 -8.72
C VAL A 466 -13.67 17.23 -7.48
N VAL A 467 -12.77 17.34 -6.49
CA VAL A 467 -12.96 16.81 -5.14
C VAL A 467 -13.32 17.96 -4.21
N THR A 468 -14.42 17.83 -3.48
CA THR A 468 -14.85 18.88 -2.55
C THR A 468 -14.25 18.63 -1.17
N VAL A 469 -13.61 19.63 -0.58
CA VAL A 469 -13.00 19.51 0.75
C VAL A 469 -13.61 20.52 1.71
N ARG A 470 -13.78 20.10 2.96
CA ARG A 470 -14.40 20.91 4.01
C ARG A 470 -13.72 20.64 5.35
N GLY A 471 -13.53 21.68 6.14
CA GLY A 471 -12.96 21.60 7.48
C GLY A 471 -13.48 22.75 8.34
N THR A 472 -13.42 22.62 9.67
CA THR A 472 -13.87 23.68 10.58
C THR A 472 -12.72 24.16 11.45
N GLY A 473 -12.41 25.46 11.37
CA GLY A 473 -11.46 26.11 12.27
C GLY A 473 -12.08 26.31 13.66
N MET A 474 -11.42 25.85 14.72
CA MET A 474 -11.81 26.10 16.12
C MET A 474 -11.03 27.27 16.72
N PRO A 475 -11.61 27.99 17.69
CA PRO A 475 -10.88 28.99 18.45
C PRO A 475 -9.67 28.37 19.19
N PRO A 476 -8.61 29.16 19.43
CA PRO A 476 -7.48 28.74 20.28
C PRO A 476 -7.94 28.47 21.73
N LEU A 477 -7.19 27.65 22.47
CA LEU A 477 -7.49 27.35 23.88
C LEU A 477 -7.20 28.56 24.80
N PRO A 478 -8.04 28.83 25.83
CA PRO A 478 -7.70 29.79 26.88
C PRO A 478 -6.54 29.25 27.73
N THR A 479 -5.63 30.12 28.18
CA THR A 479 -4.46 29.71 28.98
C THR A 479 -4.57 30.25 30.41
N VAL A 480 -4.48 29.36 31.41
CA VAL A 480 -4.40 29.72 32.84
C VAL A 480 -2.94 29.70 33.28
N THR A 481 -2.44 30.82 33.82
CA THR A 481 -1.10 30.93 34.39
C THR A 481 -1.17 31.20 35.90
N ILE A 482 -0.55 30.34 36.71
CA ILE A 482 -0.42 30.54 38.16
C ILE A 482 0.99 31.06 38.42
N THR A 483 1.12 32.19 39.12
CA THR A 483 2.38 32.67 39.69
C THR A 483 2.34 32.45 41.21
N ALA A 484 2.84 31.29 41.63
CA ALA A 484 3.11 30.97 43.04
C ALA A 484 4.56 31.35 43.40
N PRO A 485 4.91 31.53 44.69
CA PRO A 485 6.31 31.58 45.10
C PRO A 485 7.03 30.31 44.62
N THR A 486 8.14 30.49 43.91
CA THR A 486 8.92 29.41 43.29
C THR A 486 9.68 28.59 44.34
N ALA A 487 10.01 27.34 44.02
CA ALA A 487 10.77 26.41 44.88
C ALA A 487 12.10 26.97 45.44
N ASP A 488 12.63 28.05 44.85
CA ASP A 488 13.88 28.71 45.20
C ASP A 488 13.74 29.89 46.20
N GLU A 489 12.53 30.26 46.65
CA GLU A 489 12.36 31.40 47.56
C GLU A 489 12.69 31.01 49.02
N VAL A 490 13.88 31.38 49.51
CA VAL A 490 14.29 31.17 50.90
C VAL A 490 13.53 32.14 51.82
N LEU A 491 12.43 31.67 52.41
CA LEU A 491 11.69 32.43 53.42
C LEU A 491 12.35 32.25 54.80
N PRO A 492 12.67 33.34 55.54
CA PRO A 492 13.23 33.26 56.88
C PRO A 492 12.29 32.53 57.85
N ALA A 493 12.83 31.68 58.74
CA ALA A 493 12.04 30.99 59.74
C ALA A 493 11.16 31.96 60.57
N GLY A 494 9.83 31.83 60.42
CA GLY A 494 8.82 32.63 61.12
C GLY A 494 7.97 33.58 60.26
N THR A 495 8.07 33.58 58.93
CA THR A 495 7.21 34.39 58.07
C THR A 495 5.79 33.84 57.94
N THR A 496 4.77 34.66 58.21
CA THR A 496 3.34 34.27 58.22
C THR A 496 2.51 34.76 57.02
N SER A 497 3.09 35.18 55.89
CA SER A 497 2.30 35.46 54.67
C SER A 497 3.16 35.56 53.40
N THR A 498 2.83 34.79 52.36
CA THR A 498 3.21 35.07 50.96
C THR A 498 1.95 35.16 50.08
N PRO A 499 1.89 36.11 49.12
CA PRO A 499 0.74 36.25 48.23
C PRO A 499 0.82 35.34 46.99
N LEU A 500 -0.24 34.58 46.70
CA LEU A 500 -0.45 33.85 45.44
C LEU A 500 -1.01 34.81 44.38
N THR A 501 -0.47 34.83 43.15
CA THR A 501 -1.03 35.61 42.03
C THR A 501 -1.43 34.68 40.89
N VAL A 502 -2.67 34.74 40.42
CA VAL A 502 -3.16 33.92 39.28
C VAL A 502 -3.60 34.84 38.14
N ALA A 503 -3.21 34.54 36.90
CA ALA A 503 -3.55 35.30 35.70
C ALA A 503 -4.14 34.37 34.61
N ILE A 504 -5.27 34.77 34.02
CA ILE A 504 -5.94 34.04 32.93
C ILE A 504 -5.90 34.94 31.68
N THR A 505 -5.42 34.41 30.55
CA THR A 505 -5.39 35.12 29.26
C THR A 505 -6.31 34.45 28.24
N ASP A 506 -6.86 35.26 27.32
CA ASP A 506 -7.68 34.82 26.18
C ASP A 506 -8.99 34.08 26.52
N HIS A 507 -9.64 34.45 27.65
CA HIS A 507 -11.00 34.05 27.99
C HIS A 507 -11.96 35.25 27.99
N ALA A 508 -13.15 35.10 27.40
CA ALA A 508 -14.11 36.19 27.21
C ALA A 508 -14.71 36.74 28.52
N ASP A 509 -14.62 35.98 29.62
CA ASP A 509 -15.11 36.38 30.95
C ASP A 509 -14.14 35.90 32.06
N PRO A 510 -13.13 36.70 32.48
CA PRO A 510 -12.07 36.26 33.40
C PRO A 510 -12.48 36.22 34.89
N GLY A 511 -13.74 36.49 35.22
CA GLY A 511 -14.19 36.81 36.59
C GLY A 511 -14.62 35.65 37.49
N HIS A 512 -14.42 34.40 37.09
CA HIS A 512 -15.01 33.26 37.80
C HIS A 512 -14.04 32.08 37.91
N TRP A 513 -13.21 32.07 38.97
CA TRP A 513 -12.30 30.96 39.30
C TRP A 513 -12.28 30.66 40.80
N HIS A 514 -11.87 29.45 41.16
CA HIS A 514 -11.75 28.95 42.54
C HIS A 514 -10.38 28.33 42.79
N TRP A 515 -9.89 28.38 44.02
CA TRP A 515 -8.66 27.69 44.42
C TRP A 515 -8.77 26.96 45.77
N GLN A 516 -7.95 25.92 45.95
CA GLN A 516 -7.78 25.17 47.20
C GLN A 516 -6.37 24.56 47.32
N LEU A 517 -5.95 24.21 48.54
CA LEU A 517 -4.62 23.67 48.86
C LEU A 517 -4.71 22.16 49.16
N ASP A 518 -3.80 21.37 48.59
CA ASP A 518 -3.56 19.92 48.74
C ASP A 518 -4.73 18.97 48.40
N THR A 519 -5.90 19.53 48.18
CA THR A 519 -7.13 18.78 47.91
C THR A 519 -7.54 19.10 46.48
N SER A 520 -7.74 18.09 45.64
CA SER A 520 -8.23 18.28 44.28
C SER A 520 -9.74 18.55 44.27
N PHE A 521 -10.24 19.19 43.21
CA PHE A 521 -11.68 19.42 43.07
C PHE A 521 -12.37 18.10 42.72
N ALA A 522 -13.52 17.80 43.33
CA ALA A 522 -14.26 16.57 43.05
C ALA A 522 -14.96 16.65 41.68
N ASP A 523 -14.92 15.56 40.90
CA ASP A 523 -15.40 15.54 39.50
C ASP A 523 -16.93 15.60 39.32
N THR A 524 -17.72 15.74 40.38
CA THR A 524 -19.20 15.60 40.31
C THR A 524 -20.01 16.78 40.86
N GLY A 525 -19.43 17.97 41.07
CA GLY A 525 -20.25 19.13 41.44
C GLY A 525 -19.49 20.41 41.83
N VAL A 526 -20.31 21.42 42.17
CA VAL A 526 -19.98 22.80 42.60
C VAL A 526 -18.62 22.90 43.29
N ALA A 527 -17.74 23.77 42.77
CA ALA A 527 -16.40 23.95 43.32
C ALA A 527 -16.46 24.36 44.81
N GLY A 528 -15.89 23.53 45.69
CA GLY A 528 -15.60 23.90 47.07
C GLY A 528 -14.23 24.57 47.14
N GLY A 529 -14.17 25.82 47.59
CA GLY A 529 -12.93 26.60 47.62
C GLY A 529 -13.17 28.08 47.91
N ASN A 530 -12.10 28.87 47.97
CA ASN A 530 -12.22 30.32 48.15
C ASN A 530 -12.59 30.98 46.81
N HIS A 531 -13.71 31.72 46.81
CA HIS A 531 -14.18 32.50 45.66
C HIS A 531 -13.47 33.85 45.58
N VAL A 532 -13.02 34.25 44.38
CA VAL A 532 -12.34 35.53 44.16
C VAL A 532 -13.02 36.29 43.01
N ASP A 533 -13.50 37.50 43.28
CA ASP A 533 -14.13 38.41 42.30
C ASP A 533 -13.11 38.95 41.25
N PRO A 534 -13.55 39.37 40.04
CA PRO A 534 -12.67 39.76 38.94
C PRO A 534 -11.67 40.89 39.25
N GLY A 535 -10.38 40.61 39.04
CA GLY A 535 -9.24 41.53 39.13
C GLY A 535 -7.97 40.83 39.64
N VAL A 536 -6.77 41.40 39.39
CA VAL A 536 -5.51 40.89 39.98
C VAL A 536 -5.53 41.21 41.48
N LEU A 537 -5.88 40.22 42.31
CA LEU A 537 -5.81 40.31 43.76
C LEU A 537 -5.09 39.11 44.34
N THR A 538 -4.29 39.42 45.36
CA THR A 538 -3.38 38.54 46.08
C THR A 538 -4.10 37.93 47.29
N ASP A 539 -4.18 36.62 47.37
CA ASP A 539 -4.78 35.89 48.51
C ASP A 539 -3.69 35.28 49.42
N THR A 540 -4.01 35.03 50.69
CA THR A 540 -3.03 34.66 51.73
C THR A 540 -3.16 33.20 52.17
N MET A 541 -2.11 32.39 51.99
CA MET A 541 -2.06 30.99 52.47
C MET A 541 -1.62 30.93 53.94
N THR A 542 -2.31 30.14 54.78
CA THR A 542 -1.99 29.97 56.22
C THR A 542 -1.77 28.50 56.59
N GLY A 543 -0.84 28.21 57.50
CA GLY A 543 -0.66 26.86 58.08
C GLY A 543 0.48 26.01 57.49
N LEU A 544 1.38 26.61 56.69
CA LEU A 544 2.49 25.91 56.05
C LEU A 544 3.61 25.56 57.06
N VAL A 545 4.20 24.37 56.96
CA VAL A 545 5.29 23.87 57.81
C VAL A 545 6.59 23.68 57.02
N ASP A 546 7.71 23.91 57.71
CA ASP A 546 9.06 23.79 57.15
C ASP A 546 9.36 22.36 56.67
N GLY A 547 9.95 22.20 55.49
CA GLY A 547 10.14 20.90 54.83
C GLY A 547 8.87 20.27 54.22
N GLY A 548 7.72 20.97 54.26
CA GLY A 548 6.44 20.48 53.73
C GLY A 548 6.30 20.67 52.22
N ALA A 549 5.70 19.69 51.54
CA ALA A 549 5.28 19.80 50.14
C ALA A 549 3.78 20.02 50.07
N TYR A 550 3.36 20.95 49.22
CA TYR A 550 1.99 21.43 49.06
C TYR A 550 1.62 21.51 47.59
N THR A 551 0.34 21.46 47.24
CA THR A 551 -0.14 21.66 45.87
C THR A 551 -1.30 22.64 45.85
N VAL A 552 -1.17 23.74 45.10
CA VAL A 552 -2.31 24.65 44.86
C VAL A 552 -3.07 24.16 43.65
N HIS A 553 -4.36 23.91 43.79
CA HIS A 553 -5.27 23.57 42.69
C HIS A 553 -6.16 24.78 42.38
N VAL A 554 -6.24 25.16 41.11
CA VAL A 554 -7.09 26.25 40.59
C VAL A 554 -7.98 25.70 39.48
N ALA A 555 -9.24 26.13 39.44
CA ALA A 555 -10.19 25.76 38.37
C ALA A 555 -11.06 26.95 37.92
N LEU A 556 -11.37 26.99 36.61
CA LEU A 556 -12.35 27.93 36.05
C LEU A 556 -13.79 27.44 36.32
N VAL A 557 -14.70 28.36 36.68
CA VAL A 557 -16.13 28.06 36.83
C VAL A 557 -16.97 28.88 35.85
N SER A 558 -18.05 28.27 35.35
CA SER A 558 -18.88 28.69 34.20
C SER A 558 -19.89 29.77 34.54
N ASP A 559 -20.21 29.94 35.82
CA ASP A 559 -21.26 30.84 36.27
C ASP A 559 -21.11 31.23 37.76
N ALA A 560 -21.92 32.21 38.19
CA ALA A 560 -22.05 32.61 39.59
C ALA A 560 -22.62 31.51 40.51
N ALA A 561 -23.06 30.38 39.96
CA ALA A 561 -23.48 29.19 40.70
C ALA A 561 -22.31 28.21 40.95
N HIS A 562 -21.09 28.56 40.53
CA HIS A 562 -19.83 27.83 40.75
C HIS A 562 -19.77 26.45 40.09
N ASN A 563 -20.45 26.27 38.95
CA ASN A 563 -20.33 25.06 38.15
C ASN A 563 -19.01 25.06 37.36
N LEU A 564 -18.19 24.01 37.43
CA LEU A 564 -16.92 23.93 36.68
C LEU A 564 -17.14 24.01 35.15
N ILE A 565 -16.30 24.75 34.42
CA ILE A 565 -16.31 24.74 32.94
C ILE A 565 -15.66 23.43 32.49
N ASP A 566 -16.49 22.56 31.94
CA ASP A 566 -16.16 21.29 31.29
C ASP A 566 -15.59 20.19 32.22
N VAL A 567 -16.34 19.10 32.33
CA VAL A 567 -16.06 17.94 33.19
C VAL A 567 -15.57 16.74 32.36
N ASP A 568 -15.41 16.91 31.04
CA ASP A 568 -14.80 15.91 30.17
C ASP A 568 -13.29 16.20 30.03
N ASP A 569 -12.53 15.76 31.05
CA ASP A 569 -11.09 15.44 31.03
C ASP A 569 -10.06 16.42 30.42
N ASN A 570 -10.39 17.71 30.21
CA ASN A 570 -9.43 18.69 29.69
C ASN A 570 -8.53 19.27 30.81
N ALA A 571 -7.22 18.99 30.73
CA ALA A 571 -6.19 19.54 31.61
C ALA A 571 -6.06 21.09 31.54
N ASP A 572 -6.66 21.74 30.53
CA ASP A 572 -6.49 23.18 30.27
C ASP A 572 -7.42 24.11 31.08
N SER A 573 -8.46 23.58 31.76
CA SER A 573 -9.37 24.37 32.62
C SER A 573 -9.03 24.32 34.12
N ARG A 574 -8.07 23.46 34.49
CA ARG A 574 -7.59 23.24 35.86
C ARG A 574 -6.07 23.29 35.89
N ALA A 575 -5.50 24.16 36.70
CA ALA A 575 -4.05 24.21 36.88
C ALA A 575 -3.70 23.82 38.32
N SER A 576 -2.75 22.89 38.45
CA SER A 576 -2.25 22.47 39.76
C SER A 576 -0.76 22.75 39.81
N VAL A 577 -0.31 23.54 40.79
CA VAL A 577 1.11 23.86 40.96
C VAL A 577 1.57 23.31 42.31
N PRO A 578 2.36 22.23 42.31
CA PRO A 578 3.05 21.80 43.52
C PRO A 578 4.16 22.81 43.88
N PHE A 579 4.33 23.07 45.17
CA PHE A 579 5.43 23.85 45.73
C PHE A 579 5.86 23.23 47.05
N SER A 580 7.13 23.40 47.43
CA SER A 580 7.66 22.85 48.69
C SER A 580 8.44 23.91 49.45
N ILE A 581 8.46 23.77 50.78
CA ILE A 581 9.29 24.60 51.65
C ILE A 581 10.61 23.86 51.85
N ALA A 582 11.72 24.46 51.41
CA ALA A 582 13.01 23.76 51.25
C ALA A 582 13.59 23.23 52.57
N ASN A 583 14.02 21.96 52.56
CA ASN A 583 14.88 21.35 53.57
C ASN A 583 16.33 21.31 53.03
N THR A 584 17.31 21.66 53.86
CA THR A 584 18.71 21.85 53.44
C THR A 584 19.37 20.61 52.81
N LEU A 585 19.90 20.81 51.58
CA LEU A 585 21.02 20.15 50.86
C LEU A 585 20.81 18.78 50.15
N LEU A 586 20.81 18.81 48.80
CA LEU A 586 21.24 17.71 47.91
C LEU A 586 22.35 18.22 46.95
N ALA A 587 23.21 17.32 46.46
CA ALA A 587 24.41 17.64 45.66
C ALA A 587 24.11 17.72 44.14
N SER A 588 24.75 18.68 43.45
CA SER A 588 24.51 19.02 42.03
C SER A 588 25.27 18.14 41.02
N SER A 589 24.71 17.95 39.81
CA SER A 589 25.31 17.16 38.71
C SER A 589 25.18 17.85 37.33
N ILE A 590 26.05 17.49 36.37
CA ILE A 590 26.10 18.04 35.00
C ILE A 590 26.24 16.92 33.95
N ALA A 591 25.54 17.01 32.82
CA ALA A 591 25.49 16.03 31.74
C ALA A 591 25.59 16.70 30.34
N ILE A 592 26.55 16.29 29.49
CA ILE A 592 26.70 16.75 28.10
C ILE A 592 25.74 15.95 27.21
N VAL A 593 24.85 16.65 26.52
CA VAL A 593 23.79 16.11 25.64
C VAL A 593 24.25 16.08 24.17
N ALA A 594 25.11 17.02 23.75
CA ALA A 594 25.77 17.02 22.45
C ALA A 594 27.12 17.74 22.50
N PRO A 595 28.19 17.24 21.83
CA PRO A 595 28.26 16.00 21.04
C PRO A 595 28.22 14.73 21.92
N THR A 596 27.87 13.58 21.33
CA THR A 596 27.89 12.27 22.01
C THR A 596 29.28 11.61 21.93
N PRO A 597 29.63 10.72 22.88
CA PRO A 597 30.94 10.06 22.87
C PRO A 597 31.20 9.30 21.57
N GLY A 598 32.28 9.65 20.86
CA GLY A 598 32.68 9.00 19.60
C GLY A 598 31.97 9.51 18.35
N GLN A 599 31.13 10.54 18.45
CA GLN A 599 30.49 11.16 17.29
C GLN A 599 31.53 11.74 16.30
N ALA A 600 31.33 11.52 15.00
CA ALA A 600 32.24 11.97 13.95
C ALA A 600 31.60 13.07 13.07
N PHE A 601 32.37 14.09 12.72
CA PHE A 601 31.88 15.24 11.96
C PHE A 601 32.79 15.65 10.79
N PRO A 602 32.25 16.18 9.67
CA PRO A 602 33.04 16.58 8.50
C PRO A 602 34.08 17.68 8.77
N ALA A 603 35.14 17.74 7.97
CA ALA A 603 36.13 18.82 8.02
C ALA A 603 35.49 20.19 7.68
N GLY A 604 35.80 21.22 8.47
CA GLY A 604 35.25 22.57 8.27
C GLY A 604 33.83 22.78 8.80
N THR A 605 33.28 21.81 9.56
CA THR A 605 31.99 21.97 10.23
C THR A 605 32.07 23.09 11.27
N THR A 606 31.21 24.10 11.14
CA THR A 606 30.90 25.05 12.21
C THR A 606 29.74 24.47 13.01
N PHE A 607 29.96 24.16 14.28
CA PHE A 607 28.91 23.64 15.15
C PHE A 607 28.09 24.78 15.72
N THR A 608 26.79 24.76 15.47
CA THR A 608 25.86 25.26 16.48
C THR A 608 25.66 24.15 17.52
N ASP A 609 26.15 24.43 18.72
CA ASP A 609 25.59 24.04 20.02
C ASP A 609 26.16 22.81 20.73
N VAL A 610 27.03 23.08 21.73
CA VAL A 610 27.20 22.19 22.90
C VAL A 610 25.92 22.29 23.73
N ALA A 611 25.21 21.17 23.88
CA ALA A 611 24.01 21.08 24.71
C ALA A 611 24.37 20.40 26.03
N VAL A 612 23.98 20.99 27.17
CA VAL A 612 24.31 20.50 28.52
C VAL A 612 23.06 20.53 29.38
N ASP A 613 22.73 19.39 29.98
CA ASP A 613 21.70 19.26 31.00
C ASP A 613 22.33 19.41 32.40
N ILE A 614 21.73 20.23 33.25
CA ILE A 614 22.22 20.53 34.62
C ILE A 614 21.12 20.19 35.60
N GLN A 615 21.40 19.29 36.54
CA GLN A 615 20.43 18.82 37.52
C GLN A 615 20.87 19.11 38.96
N ASN A 616 19.91 19.41 39.83
CA ASN A 616 20.09 19.60 41.28
C ASN A 616 21.03 20.76 41.72
N HIS A 617 20.96 21.96 41.14
CA HIS A 617 21.85 23.09 41.49
C HIS A 617 21.14 24.35 42.04
N PRO A 618 21.55 24.93 43.20
CA PRO A 618 20.87 26.03 43.88
C PRO A 618 21.14 27.47 43.34
N SER A 619 21.37 27.62 42.02
CA SER A 619 21.55 28.89 41.22
C SER A 619 22.90 29.66 41.24
N PRO A 620 23.22 30.48 40.18
CA PRO A 620 22.45 30.74 38.96
C PRO A 620 22.99 29.90 37.81
N GLY A 621 22.15 29.10 37.16
CA GLY A 621 22.52 28.12 36.15
C GLY A 621 23.45 28.67 35.07
N HIS A 622 24.76 28.56 35.30
CA HIS A 622 25.80 28.87 34.33
C HIS A 622 26.80 27.73 34.31
N TRP A 623 27.26 27.42 33.12
CA TRP A 623 28.31 26.46 32.86
C TRP A 623 29.36 27.11 31.97
N ALA A 624 30.59 26.62 32.05
CA ALA A 624 31.65 27.01 31.14
C ALA A 624 32.12 25.77 30.39
N TRP A 625 32.58 25.96 29.16
CA TRP A 625 33.21 24.89 28.39
C TRP A 625 34.58 25.29 27.87
N GLN A 626 35.42 24.28 27.65
CA GLN A 626 36.71 24.40 27.00
C GLN A 626 36.91 23.25 26.02
N LEU A 627 37.67 23.50 24.97
CA LEU A 627 38.06 22.50 23.99
C LEU A 627 39.50 22.05 24.24
N ASP A 628 39.71 20.74 24.24
CA ASP A 628 41.00 20.03 24.31
C ASP A 628 41.85 20.33 25.55
N ALA A 629 41.29 21.04 26.53
CA ALA A 629 41.93 21.39 27.78
C ALA A 629 40.97 21.17 28.96
N PRO A 630 41.35 20.36 29.98
CA PRO A 630 40.55 20.20 31.19
C PRO A 630 40.63 21.45 32.08
N PHE A 631 39.59 21.67 32.88
CA PHE A 631 39.56 22.74 33.89
C PHE A 631 40.52 22.44 35.07
N PRO A 632 41.05 23.48 35.75
CA PRO A 632 41.76 23.30 37.02
C PRO A 632 40.80 22.86 38.14
N ASP A 633 41.31 22.27 39.23
CA ASP A 633 40.47 21.78 40.35
C ASP A 633 39.72 22.90 41.11
N SER A 634 40.14 24.18 40.97
CA SER A 634 39.50 25.36 41.57
C SER A 634 39.97 26.66 40.91
N GLY A 635 39.18 27.74 41.04
CA GLY A 635 39.51 29.08 40.51
C GLY A 635 38.76 29.43 39.21
N VAL A 636 39.26 30.42 38.46
CA VAL A 636 38.59 30.91 37.23
C VAL A 636 38.57 29.82 36.15
N ALA A 637 37.40 29.53 35.61
CA ALA A 637 37.21 28.43 34.66
C ALA A 637 37.84 28.69 33.29
N GLY A 638 38.18 29.92 32.90
CA GLY A 638 38.91 30.22 31.66
C GLY A 638 38.11 30.14 30.34
N GLY A 639 36.83 29.73 30.38
CA GLY A 639 35.86 29.81 29.28
C GLY A 639 34.79 30.88 29.53
N THR A 640 33.94 31.17 28.53
CA THR A 640 32.82 32.11 28.68
C THR A 640 31.69 31.45 29.47
N PRO A 641 31.15 32.06 30.55
CA PRO A 641 29.98 31.53 31.24
C PRO A 641 28.73 31.60 30.36
N VAL A 642 28.05 30.47 30.20
CA VAL A 642 26.82 30.29 29.42
C VAL A 642 25.68 29.92 30.35
N ALA A 643 24.51 30.53 30.20
CA ALA A 643 23.36 30.19 31.05
C ALA A 643 22.79 28.80 30.73
N SER A 644 22.17 28.16 31.72
CA SER A 644 21.54 26.84 31.62
C SER A 644 20.39 26.87 30.61
N GLY A 645 20.29 25.82 29.79
CA GLY A 645 19.32 25.75 28.69
C GLY A 645 19.63 26.65 27.49
N ILE A 646 20.71 27.44 27.54
CA ILE A 646 21.24 28.19 26.39
C ILE A 646 22.37 27.37 25.77
N THR A 647 22.30 27.23 24.45
CA THR A 647 23.35 26.61 23.66
C THR A 647 24.37 27.65 23.19
N ASP A 648 25.64 27.23 23.08
CA ASP A 648 26.75 28.11 22.68
C ASP A 648 27.54 27.53 21.49
N THR A 649 28.07 28.42 20.64
CA THR A 649 28.64 28.06 19.33
C THR A 649 30.16 27.85 19.42
N MET A 650 30.63 26.68 18.97
CA MET A 650 32.07 26.38 18.95
C MET A 650 32.79 27.04 17.76
N PRO A 651 34.06 27.46 17.91
CA PRO A 651 34.87 27.96 16.80
C PRO A 651 35.12 26.85 15.77
N THR A 652 35.52 27.22 14.56
CA THR A 652 35.85 26.26 13.48
C THR A 652 36.92 25.28 13.95
N LEU A 653 36.57 23.99 13.95
CA LEU A 653 37.43 22.91 14.43
C LEU A 653 38.39 22.42 13.34
N THR A 654 39.61 22.08 13.73
CA THR A 654 40.62 21.47 12.85
C THR A 654 40.45 19.95 12.80
N ASP A 655 41.11 19.25 11.87
CA ASP A 655 41.05 17.79 11.82
C ASP A 655 41.80 17.17 13.01
N GLY A 656 41.18 16.23 13.72
CA GLY A 656 41.76 15.51 14.85
C GLY A 656 40.75 15.02 15.89
N ASN A 657 41.27 14.33 16.91
CA ASN A 657 40.51 14.02 18.11
C ASN A 657 40.34 15.28 18.94
N HIS A 658 39.09 15.60 19.25
CA HIS A 658 38.74 16.70 20.11
C HIS A 658 38.04 16.20 21.38
N ALA A 659 38.17 16.95 22.46
CA ALA A 659 37.42 16.73 23.68
C ALA A 659 36.81 18.05 24.16
N VAL A 660 35.49 18.07 24.35
CA VAL A 660 34.83 19.18 25.04
C VAL A 660 34.79 18.86 26.53
N TYR A 661 35.25 19.79 27.34
CA TYR A 661 35.16 19.77 28.79
C TYR A 661 34.12 20.78 29.22
N VAL A 662 33.24 20.41 30.16
CA VAL A 662 32.22 21.29 30.73
C VAL A 662 32.32 21.26 32.26
N ALA A 663 32.20 22.42 32.89
CA ALA A 663 32.17 22.54 34.36
C ALA A 663 31.10 23.53 34.82
N LEU A 664 30.56 23.31 36.02
CA LEU A 664 29.69 24.27 36.68
C LEU A 664 30.50 25.45 37.22
N VAL A 665 30.02 26.66 36.94
CA VAL A 665 30.64 27.93 37.37
C VAL A 665 29.62 28.81 38.07
N ASP A 666 30.09 29.74 38.90
CA ASP A 666 29.26 30.81 39.41
C ASP A 666 29.02 31.93 38.37
N GLY A 667 28.20 32.93 38.71
CA GLY A 667 27.90 34.06 37.83
C GLY A 667 29.10 34.98 37.50
N ALA A 668 30.26 34.77 38.14
CA ALA A 668 31.51 35.47 37.83
C ALA A 668 32.47 34.62 36.95
N GLY A 669 32.13 33.35 36.70
CA GLY A 669 32.95 32.41 35.91
C GLY A 669 33.98 31.64 36.73
N ASP A 670 33.86 31.63 38.06
CA ASP A 670 34.70 30.83 38.95
C ASP A 670 34.11 29.42 39.14
N LEU A 671 34.97 28.40 39.16
CA LEU A 671 34.57 26.99 39.36
C LEU A 671 34.01 26.77 40.77
N LEU A 672 32.91 26.04 40.84
CA LEU A 672 32.28 25.67 42.10
C LEU A 672 33.14 24.69 42.90
N THR A 673 33.00 24.69 44.23
CA THR A 673 33.70 23.76 45.13
C THR A 673 32.72 22.89 45.92
N PRO A 674 32.78 21.53 45.82
CA PRO A 674 33.69 20.75 44.99
C PRO A 674 33.40 20.93 43.49
N SER A 675 34.44 20.87 42.65
CA SER A 675 34.31 21.05 41.20
C SER A 675 33.53 19.91 40.59
N VAL A 676 32.44 20.25 39.87
CA VAL A 676 31.63 19.29 39.10
C VAL A 676 31.90 19.54 37.62
N HIS A 677 32.52 18.56 36.96
CA HIS A 677 32.89 18.64 35.54
C HIS A 677 32.67 17.32 34.82
N GLN A 678 32.48 17.40 33.50
CA GLN A 678 32.35 16.26 32.61
C GLN A 678 33.13 16.54 31.31
N SER A 679 33.46 15.50 30.56
CA SER A 679 34.07 15.62 29.24
C SER A 679 33.50 14.61 28.26
N VAL A 680 33.39 15.01 26.99
CA VAL A 680 33.07 14.10 25.88
C VAL A 680 34.11 14.25 24.78
N ALA A 681 34.63 13.12 24.30
CA ALA A 681 35.55 13.06 23.18
C ALA A 681 34.78 12.75 21.88
N PHE A 682 35.17 13.44 20.80
CA PHE A 682 34.56 13.34 19.47
C PHE A 682 35.62 13.56 18.38
N LEU A 683 35.31 13.19 17.14
CA LEU A 683 36.24 13.28 16.02
C LEU A 683 35.77 14.34 15.02
N VAL A 684 36.67 15.26 14.65
CA VAL A 684 36.45 16.19 13.54
C VAL A 684 37.46 15.92 12.45
N GLY A 685 37.01 15.95 11.21
CA GLY A 685 37.83 15.65 10.06
C GLY A 685 37.46 14.31 9.47
N PRO A 686 37.91 14.05 8.25
CA PRO A 686 37.31 13.00 7.48
C PRO A 686 37.89 11.66 7.95
N ALA A 687 37.03 10.71 8.33
CA ALA A 687 37.32 9.31 8.03
C ALA A 687 37.13 9.09 6.51
N THR A 688 37.58 10.03 5.68
CA THR A 688 37.89 9.70 4.30
C THR A 688 39.04 8.73 4.41
N ALA A 689 38.85 7.56 3.84
CA ALA A 689 39.97 6.74 3.50
C ALA A 689 41.04 7.65 2.84
N PRO A 690 42.33 7.41 3.11
CA PRO A 690 43.41 8.20 2.52
C PRO A 690 43.14 8.37 1.02
N SER A 691 43.24 9.58 0.46
CA SER A 691 42.84 9.86 -0.93
C SER A 691 43.21 8.71 -1.88
N GLY A 692 42.21 7.89 -2.28
CA GLY A 692 42.42 6.61 -2.95
C GLY A 692 42.48 5.34 -2.07
N GLY A 693 41.70 5.24 -0.99
CA GLY A 693 41.60 4.07 -0.08
C GLY A 693 40.15 3.70 0.26
N ALA A 694 39.93 2.65 1.07
CA ALA A 694 38.58 2.21 1.49
C ALA A 694 38.28 2.47 2.99
N LEU A 695 37.05 2.83 3.33
CA LEU A 695 36.55 2.92 4.71
C LEU A 695 35.72 1.67 5.01
N LEU A 696 36.10 0.91 6.05
CA LEU A 696 35.39 -0.29 6.52
C LEU A 696 34.64 0.01 7.82
N THR A 697 33.36 -0.34 7.91
CA THR A 697 32.51 -0.07 9.07
C THR A 697 31.91 -1.36 9.59
N VAL A 698 32.12 -1.69 10.86
CA VAL A 698 31.34 -2.76 11.52
C VAL A 698 30.01 -2.18 11.94
N THR A 699 28.92 -2.74 11.43
CA THR A 699 27.59 -2.20 11.70
C THR A 699 27.11 -2.59 13.09
N THR A 700 26.60 -1.60 13.83
CA THR A 700 26.01 -1.81 15.15
C THR A 700 24.75 -2.69 15.07
N ARG A 701 24.62 -3.61 16.02
CA ARG A 701 23.55 -4.61 16.06
C ARG A 701 23.01 -4.84 17.47
N ARG A 702 21.86 -5.49 17.56
CA ARG A 702 21.26 -5.95 18.80
C ARG A 702 20.53 -7.27 18.58
N GLY A 703 20.26 -8.03 19.64
CA GLY A 703 19.53 -9.29 19.52
C GLY A 703 19.19 -9.94 20.86
N GLN A 704 18.25 -10.90 20.83
CA GLN A 704 17.78 -11.60 22.02
C GLN A 704 18.79 -12.64 22.51
N ALA A 705 18.87 -12.81 23.83
CA ALA A 705 19.65 -13.91 24.42
C ALA A 705 19.20 -15.27 23.85
N GLY A 706 20.15 -16.07 23.35
CA GLY A 706 19.88 -17.38 22.76
C GLY A 706 19.55 -17.37 21.26
N ALA A 707 19.44 -16.18 20.63
CA ALA A 707 19.26 -16.05 19.19
C ALA A 707 20.60 -15.94 18.44
N THR A 708 20.55 -15.92 17.11
CA THR A 708 21.69 -15.64 16.23
C THR A 708 21.52 -14.26 15.59
N VAL A 709 22.59 -13.47 15.53
CA VAL A 709 22.60 -12.12 14.94
C VAL A 709 23.63 -11.99 13.83
N SER A 710 23.24 -11.38 12.71
CA SER A 710 24.11 -11.12 11.57
C SER A 710 24.71 -9.71 11.63
N VAL A 711 26.04 -9.63 11.65
CA VAL A 711 26.81 -8.38 11.71
C VAL A 711 27.51 -8.11 10.37
N PRO A 712 27.03 -7.14 9.57
CA PRO A 712 27.71 -6.76 8.34
C PRO A 712 28.93 -5.88 8.61
N ILE A 713 29.95 -6.05 7.77
CA ILE A 713 31.10 -5.15 7.66
C ILE A 713 31.01 -4.45 6.30
N ASP A 714 30.66 -3.17 6.33
CA ASP A 714 30.37 -2.36 5.15
C ASP A 714 31.59 -1.59 4.66
N THR A 715 31.63 -1.27 3.36
CA THR A 715 32.66 -0.42 2.75
C THR A 715 32.08 0.72 1.92
N THR A 716 32.81 1.84 1.85
CA THR A 716 32.64 2.85 0.80
C THR A 716 32.99 2.29 -0.57
N SER A 717 32.61 2.97 -1.67
CA SER A 717 32.93 2.52 -3.04
C SER A 717 34.40 2.13 -3.22
N VAL A 718 34.64 0.93 -3.76
CA VAL A 718 35.98 0.35 -3.97
C VAL A 718 36.37 0.23 -5.45
N ASP A 719 35.54 0.73 -6.37
CA ASP A 719 35.64 0.52 -7.83
C ASP A 719 37.00 0.88 -8.46
N THR A 720 37.73 1.81 -7.85
CA THR A 720 39.01 2.33 -8.37
C THR A 720 40.24 1.79 -7.63
N LEU A 721 40.05 0.95 -6.61
CA LEU A 721 41.11 0.55 -5.67
C LEU A 721 41.81 -0.76 -6.06
N ASN A 722 41.25 -1.51 -7.01
CA ASN A 722 41.78 -2.78 -7.52
C ASN A 722 42.12 -3.78 -6.39
N ILE A 723 41.20 -3.96 -5.44
CA ILE A 723 41.38 -4.84 -4.28
C ILE A 723 41.14 -6.29 -4.71
N GLY A 724 42.18 -7.12 -4.67
CA GLY A 724 42.11 -8.57 -4.95
C GLY A 724 42.33 -9.46 -3.72
N SER A 725 42.65 -8.89 -2.55
CA SER A 725 42.69 -9.62 -1.28
C SER A 725 42.35 -8.74 -0.09
N ILE A 726 41.71 -9.34 0.92
CA ILE A 726 41.26 -8.66 2.15
C ILE A 726 41.57 -9.57 3.35
N SER A 727 42.21 -9.04 4.38
CA SER A 727 42.44 -9.74 5.65
C SER A 727 41.94 -8.91 6.83
N LEU A 728 40.95 -9.44 7.56
CA LEU A 728 40.33 -8.77 8.70
C LEU A 728 40.59 -9.54 10.01
N SER A 729 40.74 -8.80 11.12
CA SER A 729 40.73 -9.34 12.47
C SER A 729 39.72 -8.59 13.33
N LEU A 730 38.70 -9.29 13.80
CA LEU A 730 37.64 -8.75 14.63
C LEU A 730 37.82 -9.21 16.09
N THR A 731 37.64 -8.30 17.04
CA THR A 731 37.53 -8.64 18.47
C THR A 731 36.13 -8.42 19.00
N TYR A 732 35.65 -9.35 19.82
CA TYR A 732 34.31 -9.38 20.41
C TYR A 732 34.36 -9.94 21.85
N ASP A 733 33.29 -9.77 22.63
CA ASP A 733 33.18 -10.41 23.95
C ASP A 733 32.67 -11.85 23.83
N ALA A 734 33.55 -12.81 24.10
CA ALA A 734 33.24 -14.24 24.05
C ALA A 734 32.32 -14.76 25.16
N GLN A 735 31.97 -13.93 26.14
CA GLN A 735 30.91 -14.26 27.10
C GLN A 735 29.51 -13.97 26.55
N LEU A 736 29.41 -13.07 25.56
CA LEU A 736 28.14 -12.64 24.97
C LEU A 736 27.91 -13.25 23.59
N LEU A 737 28.95 -13.34 22.76
CA LEU A 737 28.85 -13.69 21.35
C LEU A 737 29.75 -14.86 21.00
N THR A 738 29.26 -15.77 20.15
CA THR A 738 30.03 -16.89 19.59
C THR A 738 29.88 -16.89 18.06
N PRO A 739 30.96 -16.72 17.26
CA PRO A 739 30.86 -16.70 15.80
C PRO A 739 30.34 -18.03 15.24
N VAL A 740 29.40 -17.95 14.28
CA VAL A 740 28.84 -19.11 13.60
C VAL A 740 29.57 -19.31 12.28
N THR A 741 30.46 -20.31 12.24
CA THR A 741 31.39 -20.46 11.12
C THR A 741 30.77 -21.02 9.82
N ALA A 742 29.49 -21.42 9.84
CA ALA A 742 28.81 -22.03 8.69
C ALA A 742 28.07 -21.02 7.79
N ASN A 743 27.76 -19.82 8.31
CA ASN A 743 26.78 -18.92 7.70
C ASN A 743 27.36 -17.57 7.26
N THR A 744 28.69 -17.39 7.36
CA THR A 744 29.33 -16.14 6.94
C THR A 744 29.21 -15.97 5.42
N SER A 745 28.60 -14.88 4.97
CA SER A 745 28.31 -14.61 3.56
C SER A 745 29.11 -13.41 3.03
N LEU A 746 29.45 -13.47 1.74
CA LEU A 746 30.06 -12.36 1.02
C LEU A 746 28.97 -11.41 0.51
N GLY A 747 29.22 -10.10 0.55
CA GLY A 747 28.30 -9.10 0.00
C GLY A 747 28.73 -8.67 -1.42
N ILE A 748 29.35 -7.49 -1.55
CA ILE A 748 29.84 -6.92 -2.82
C ILE A 748 30.95 -7.75 -3.49
N LEU A 749 31.44 -8.80 -2.84
CA LEU A 749 32.45 -9.69 -3.36
C LEU A 749 31.75 -10.88 -4.04
N ASP A 750 31.98 -11.06 -5.34
CA ASP A 750 31.38 -12.15 -6.10
C ASP A 750 31.86 -13.53 -5.57
N PRO A 751 30.97 -14.36 -5.00
CA PRO A 751 31.33 -15.64 -4.43
C PRO A 751 31.80 -16.67 -5.47
N ALA A 752 31.57 -16.44 -6.77
CA ALA A 752 32.11 -17.29 -7.83
C ALA A 752 33.61 -17.05 -8.07
N THR A 753 34.12 -15.87 -7.73
CA THR A 753 35.51 -15.45 -8.00
C THR A 753 36.32 -15.16 -6.75
N TRP A 754 35.67 -15.02 -5.59
CA TRP A 754 36.30 -14.80 -4.30
C TRP A 754 36.18 -16.02 -3.38
N THR A 755 37.28 -16.36 -2.71
CA THR A 755 37.29 -17.34 -1.62
C THR A 755 37.25 -16.62 -0.27
N LEU A 756 36.48 -17.15 0.68
CA LEU A 756 36.41 -16.70 2.07
C LEU A 756 36.82 -17.85 3.00
N GLU A 757 37.74 -17.56 3.91
CA GLU A 757 38.15 -18.45 4.99
C GLU A 757 38.05 -17.71 6.32
N GLN A 758 37.60 -18.43 7.36
CA GLN A 758 37.47 -17.86 8.71
C GLN A 758 38.04 -18.76 9.78
N ASN A 759 38.55 -18.16 10.85
CA ASN A 759 39.09 -18.91 11.98
C ASN A 759 38.98 -18.12 13.29
N VAL A 760 38.43 -18.74 14.32
CA VAL A 760 38.45 -18.22 15.69
C VAL A 760 39.78 -18.62 16.32
N ILE A 761 40.70 -17.67 16.46
CA ILE A 761 42.09 -17.95 16.89
C ILE A 761 42.19 -18.09 18.41
N ALA A 762 41.35 -17.35 19.13
CA ALA A 762 41.18 -17.42 20.57
C ALA A 762 39.76 -16.92 20.92
N PRO A 763 39.22 -17.25 22.11
CA PRO A 763 37.96 -16.67 22.55
C PRO A 763 37.99 -15.14 22.45
N GLY A 764 37.07 -14.57 21.68
CA GLY A 764 36.93 -13.12 21.49
C GLY A 764 37.74 -12.57 20.32
N GLN A 765 38.36 -13.43 19.50
CA GLN A 765 39.15 -13.01 18.34
C GLN A 765 38.85 -13.89 17.11
N LEU A 766 38.32 -13.25 16.06
CA LEU A 766 37.97 -13.87 14.78
C LEU A 766 38.83 -13.28 13.66
N ASN A 767 39.43 -14.14 12.84
CA ASN A 767 40.11 -13.73 11.62
C ASN A 767 39.34 -14.16 10.37
N LEU A 768 39.29 -13.28 9.39
CA LEU A 768 38.69 -13.49 8.08
C LEU A 768 39.74 -13.24 7.01
N SER A 769 39.84 -14.15 6.03
CA SER A 769 40.76 -14.04 4.90
C SER A 769 39.97 -14.22 3.61
N MET A 770 40.06 -13.24 2.72
CA MET A 770 39.36 -13.22 1.45
C MET A 770 40.34 -12.94 0.30
N ALA A 771 40.18 -13.64 -0.82
CA ALA A 771 41.04 -13.46 -2.00
C ALA A 771 40.29 -13.75 -3.29
N ALA A 772 40.57 -12.94 -4.32
CA ALA A 772 40.00 -13.06 -5.65
C ALA A 772 40.86 -13.91 -6.60
N ALA A 773 40.23 -14.52 -7.59
CA ALA A 773 40.93 -14.94 -8.81
C ALA A 773 41.50 -13.73 -9.56
N PHE A 774 42.65 -13.90 -10.22
CA PHE A 774 43.37 -12.82 -10.90
C PHE A 774 42.48 -12.05 -11.89
N GLY A 775 42.37 -10.73 -11.71
CA GLY A 775 41.57 -9.85 -12.55
C GLY A 775 40.17 -9.51 -11.99
N ASN A 776 39.73 -10.13 -10.90
CA ASN A 776 38.39 -9.92 -10.31
C ASN A 776 38.45 -9.07 -9.04
N ALA A 777 38.86 -7.81 -9.18
CA ALA A 777 38.92 -6.90 -8.03
C ALA A 777 37.51 -6.59 -7.47
N ALA A 778 37.44 -6.29 -6.18
CA ALA A 778 36.21 -5.86 -5.53
C ALA A 778 35.69 -4.56 -6.17
N SER A 779 34.38 -4.47 -6.38
CA SER A 779 33.70 -3.31 -6.99
C SER A 779 32.34 -3.09 -6.32
N GLY A 780 31.84 -1.85 -6.33
CA GLY A 780 30.60 -1.43 -5.69
C GLY A 780 30.80 -0.78 -4.33
N LEU A 781 29.67 -0.45 -3.69
CA LEU A 781 29.53 0.06 -2.33
C LEU A 781 28.59 -0.87 -1.55
N GLY A 782 28.80 -1.04 -0.24
CA GLY A 782 27.95 -1.89 0.60
C GLY A 782 28.73 -2.93 1.40
N THR A 783 28.07 -4.02 1.80
CA THR A 783 28.65 -5.03 2.69
C THR A 783 29.76 -5.83 2.03
N VAL A 784 30.93 -5.93 2.65
CA VAL A 784 32.03 -6.81 2.19
C VAL A 784 31.78 -8.24 2.63
N VAL A 785 31.45 -8.41 3.92
CA VAL A 785 31.21 -9.71 4.55
C VAL A 785 30.23 -9.55 5.70
N THR A 786 29.36 -10.54 5.89
CA THR A 786 28.43 -10.64 7.02
C THR A 786 28.87 -11.78 7.93
N VAL A 787 29.07 -11.48 9.21
CA VAL A 787 29.47 -12.45 10.24
C VAL A 787 28.30 -12.72 11.18
N ASP A 788 27.89 -13.98 11.28
CA ASP A 788 26.86 -14.41 12.24
C ASP A 788 27.46 -14.72 13.61
N PHE A 789 26.75 -14.34 14.66
CA PHE A 789 27.08 -14.66 16.04
C PHE A 789 25.88 -15.26 16.77
N ASP A 790 26.09 -16.38 17.46
CA ASP A 790 25.16 -16.87 18.48
C ASP A 790 25.32 -16.03 19.75
N ILE A 791 24.19 -15.57 20.28
CA ILE A 791 24.10 -14.80 21.50
C ILE A 791 23.93 -15.77 22.66
N GLY A 792 24.73 -15.64 23.71
CA GLY A 792 24.65 -16.51 24.88
C GLY A 792 23.23 -16.56 25.46
N ALA A 793 22.67 -17.76 25.64
CA ALA A 793 21.31 -17.95 26.17
C ALA A 793 21.12 -17.40 27.61
N THR A 794 22.21 -17.12 28.32
CA THR A 794 22.20 -16.52 29.67
C THR A 794 22.73 -15.08 29.67
N ALA A 795 22.86 -14.45 28.50
CA ALA A 795 23.36 -13.09 28.41
C ALA A 795 22.37 -12.13 29.09
N PRO A 796 22.83 -11.25 30.01
CA PRO A 796 21.93 -10.34 30.70
C PRO A 796 21.38 -9.27 29.76
N SER A 797 20.08 -8.97 29.88
CA SER A 797 19.43 -7.86 29.16
C SER A 797 20.17 -6.54 29.41
N GLY A 798 20.34 -5.74 28.35
CA GLY A 798 21.09 -4.48 28.39
C GLY A 798 22.62 -4.63 28.39
N ALA A 799 23.15 -5.85 28.34
CA ALA A 799 24.60 -6.04 28.16
C ALA A 799 25.04 -5.56 26.78
N SER A 800 26.09 -4.73 26.75
CA SER A 800 26.66 -4.20 25.50
C SER A 800 28.14 -4.54 25.36
N THR A 801 28.60 -4.81 24.14
CA THR A 801 30.02 -5.00 23.83
C THR A 801 30.42 -4.30 22.53
N ALA A 802 31.71 -4.00 22.37
CA ALA A 802 32.25 -3.44 21.14
C ALA A 802 32.71 -4.54 20.18
N LEU A 803 32.35 -4.40 18.91
CA LEU A 803 32.82 -5.22 17.80
C LEU A 803 33.89 -4.46 17.03
N ARG A 804 35.17 -4.76 17.29
CA ARG A 804 36.28 -3.92 16.83
C ARG A 804 37.09 -4.56 15.71
N LEU A 805 37.35 -3.80 14.65
CA LEU A 805 38.26 -4.20 13.57
C LEU A 805 39.69 -3.86 13.97
N THR A 806 40.41 -4.85 14.53
CA THR A 806 41.80 -4.72 14.95
C THR A 806 42.82 -4.87 13.81
N ARG A 807 42.40 -5.41 12.67
CA ARG A 807 43.18 -5.51 11.43
C ARG A 807 42.26 -5.40 10.23
N ALA A 808 42.69 -4.67 9.20
CA ALA A 808 41.95 -4.50 7.95
C ALA A 808 42.91 -4.28 6.76
N ASP A 809 43.67 -5.32 6.39
CA ASP A 809 44.65 -5.22 5.32
C ASP A 809 43.99 -5.48 3.96
N LEU A 810 44.06 -4.49 3.07
CA LEU A 810 43.60 -4.58 1.68
C LEU A 810 44.81 -4.70 0.75
N ASN A 811 44.85 -5.74 -0.08
CA ASN A 811 46.03 -6.08 -0.91
C ASN A 811 47.34 -6.14 -0.12
N GLU A 812 47.36 -6.87 1.00
CA GLU A 812 48.53 -6.94 1.90
C GLU A 812 48.93 -5.58 2.50
N GLY A 813 47.96 -4.66 2.64
CA GLY A 813 48.18 -3.30 3.16
C GLY A 813 48.63 -2.29 2.11
N ASN A 814 48.65 -2.66 0.82
CA ASN A 814 49.00 -1.75 -0.27
C ASN A 814 47.88 -0.77 -0.62
N VAL A 815 46.62 -1.13 -0.33
CA VAL A 815 45.48 -0.20 -0.42
C VAL A 815 45.23 0.38 0.97
N PRO A 816 45.35 1.71 1.15
CA PRO A 816 45.10 2.31 2.45
C PRO A 816 43.65 2.08 2.89
N SER A 817 43.46 1.75 4.17
CA SER A 817 42.15 1.53 4.76
C SER A 817 41.99 2.27 6.08
N SER A 818 40.74 2.60 6.44
CA SER A 818 40.34 3.12 7.75
C SER A 818 39.16 2.30 8.26
N VAL A 819 39.02 2.16 9.59
CA VAL A 819 37.99 1.31 10.20
C VAL A 819 37.12 2.10 11.17
N VAL A 820 35.84 1.76 11.24
CA VAL A 820 34.88 2.21 12.25
C VAL A 820 34.37 0.98 13.00
N ASP A 821 34.56 0.97 14.32
CA ASP A 821 34.10 -0.10 15.20
C ASP A 821 32.57 -0.02 15.39
N GLY A 822 31.93 -1.17 15.60
CA GLY A 822 30.50 -1.29 15.88
C GLY A 822 30.24 -1.65 17.35
N THR A 823 28.97 -1.63 17.75
CA THR A 823 28.53 -2.13 19.07
C THR A 823 27.49 -3.23 18.92
N PHE A 824 27.41 -4.14 19.89
CA PHE A 824 26.36 -5.14 20.02
C PHE A 824 25.67 -5.01 21.38
N SER A 825 24.34 -5.01 21.43
CA SER A 825 23.55 -5.04 22.68
C SER A 825 22.55 -6.20 22.76
N VAL A 826 22.35 -6.73 23.97
CA VAL A 826 21.38 -7.82 24.24
C VAL A 826 20.02 -7.23 24.62
N MET A 827 18.96 -7.71 23.98
CA MET A 827 17.56 -7.30 24.24
C MET A 827 16.74 -8.38 24.95
N GLU A 828 15.67 -7.96 25.62
CA GLU A 828 14.60 -8.81 26.14
C GLU A 828 13.26 -8.26 25.64
N PHE A 829 12.52 -9.03 24.83
CA PHE A 829 11.20 -8.62 24.34
C PHE A 829 10.16 -8.67 25.47
N MET A 830 9.35 -7.61 25.59
CA MET A 830 8.09 -7.69 26.32
C MET A 830 6.96 -8.02 25.34
N TYR A 831 6.73 -9.31 25.10
CA TYR A 831 5.63 -9.80 24.25
C TYR A 831 4.30 -9.15 24.65
N GLY A 832 3.52 -8.75 23.65
CA GLY A 832 2.22 -8.08 23.80
C GLY A 832 2.27 -6.58 24.10
N ASP A 833 3.43 -5.98 24.34
CA ASP A 833 3.60 -4.52 24.49
C ASP A 833 3.97 -3.88 23.14
N VAL A 834 3.03 -3.87 22.20
CA VAL A 834 3.26 -3.34 20.85
C VAL A 834 3.41 -1.81 20.85
N SER A 835 2.88 -1.13 21.87
CA SER A 835 3.06 0.31 22.05
C SER A 835 4.43 0.68 22.63
N GLY A 836 5.06 -0.20 23.40
CA GLY A 836 6.40 0.02 23.98
C GLY A 836 6.38 0.80 25.31
N ASN A 837 5.21 0.98 25.91
CA ASN A 837 5.04 1.75 27.15
C ASN A 837 5.44 0.98 28.42
N GLY A 838 5.81 -0.30 28.26
CA GLY A 838 6.27 -1.17 29.33
C GLY A 838 5.18 -2.04 29.96
N VAL A 839 3.93 -2.00 29.47
CA VAL A 839 2.79 -2.75 30.02
C VAL A 839 1.88 -3.26 28.89
N PRO A 840 1.76 -4.59 28.68
CA PRO A 840 0.76 -5.16 27.77
C PRO A 840 -0.66 -4.93 28.30
N THR A 841 -1.50 -4.24 27.54
CA THR A 841 -2.89 -3.91 27.92
C THR A 841 -3.91 -4.23 26.83
N ALA A 842 -5.19 -3.99 27.10
CA ALA A 842 -6.24 -4.04 26.09
C ALA A 842 -6.03 -3.03 24.94
N TYR A 843 -5.22 -1.97 25.12
CA TYR A 843 -4.87 -1.02 24.06
C TYR A 843 -4.00 -1.69 22.99
N ASP A 844 -3.02 -2.48 23.41
CA ASP A 844 -2.14 -3.25 22.52
C ASP A 844 -2.93 -4.32 21.76
N ALA A 845 -3.90 -4.97 22.43
CA ALA A 845 -4.81 -5.91 21.78
C ALA A 845 -5.67 -5.27 20.67
N ALA A 846 -6.07 -4.00 20.82
CA ALA A 846 -6.81 -3.28 19.80
C ALA A 846 -5.95 -3.02 18.55
N TRP A 847 -4.68 -2.68 18.73
CA TRP A 847 -3.74 -2.50 17.63
C TRP A 847 -3.46 -3.79 16.87
N ILE A 848 -3.34 -4.92 17.57
CA ILE A 848 -3.20 -6.23 16.93
C ILE A 848 -4.43 -6.52 16.04
N LEU A 849 -5.64 -6.32 16.56
CA LEU A 849 -6.86 -6.54 15.76
C LEU A 849 -6.93 -5.59 14.55
N GLU A 850 -6.56 -4.32 14.71
CA GLU A 850 -6.56 -3.34 13.62
C GLU A 850 -5.58 -3.72 12.51
N TYR A 851 -4.38 -4.15 12.90
CA TYR A 851 -3.37 -4.68 11.99
C TYR A 851 -3.92 -5.88 11.19
N ILE A 852 -4.59 -6.82 11.86
CA ILE A 852 -5.19 -8.00 11.22
C ILE A 852 -6.31 -7.59 10.24
N ALA A 853 -7.26 -6.77 10.68
CA ALA A 853 -8.40 -6.39 9.84
C ALA A 853 -7.96 -5.60 8.61
N THR A 854 -6.98 -4.70 8.75
CA THR A 854 -6.43 -3.94 7.62
C THR A 854 -5.61 -4.82 6.67
N ALA A 855 -4.78 -5.72 7.18
CA ALA A 855 -4.01 -6.67 6.37
C ALA A 855 -4.88 -7.66 5.58
N LEU A 856 -6.08 -7.98 6.07
CA LEU A 856 -7.05 -8.84 5.38
C LEU A 856 -7.77 -8.15 4.19
N VAL A 857 -7.67 -6.82 4.08
CA VAL A 857 -8.38 -6.01 3.08
C VAL A 857 -7.42 -5.35 2.08
N GLY A 858 -6.24 -4.92 2.54
CA GLY A 858 -5.24 -4.20 1.75
C GLY A 858 -3.82 -4.41 2.27
N PRO A 859 -2.83 -3.60 1.86
CA PRO A 859 -1.47 -3.72 2.37
C PRO A 859 -1.44 -3.52 3.90
N PRO A 860 -0.60 -4.27 4.65
CA PRO A 860 -0.54 -4.17 6.10
C PRO A 860 -0.19 -2.74 6.53
N VAL A 861 -0.91 -2.23 7.54
CA VAL A 861 -0.58 -0.95 8.16
C VAL A 861 0.57 -1.18 9.15
N LEU A 862 1.44 -0.19 9.24
CA LEU A 862 2.56 -0.20 10.17
C LEU A 862 2.05 -0.09 11.64
N PHE A 863 2.55 -0.94 12.56
CA PHE A 863 2.32 -0.78 13.99
C PHE A 863 2.78 0.62 14.46
N PRO A 864 2.04 1.29 15.34
CA PRO A 864 2.44 2.57 15.89
C PRO A 864 3.59 2.36 16.90
N ILE A 865 4.81 2.41 16.39
CA ILE A 865 5.99 2.30 17.25
C ILE A 865 6.23 3.67 17.89
N GLU A 866 6.35 3.70 19.21
CA GLU A 866 6.75 4.91 19.93
C GLU A 866 8.09 5.44 19.41
N VAL A 867 8.18 6.76 19.20
CA VAL A 867 9.43 7.44 18.79
C VAL A 867 10.45 7.53 19.94
N THR A 868 10.07 7.08 21.12
CA THR A 868 10.92 6.92 22.30
C THR A 868 11.28 5.44 22.50
N PRO A 869 12.53 5.12 22.85
CA PRO A 869 12.90 3.76 23.21
C PRO A 869 11.99 3.20 24.33
N PRO A 870 11.42 2.00 24.17
CA PRO A 870 10.63 1.36 25.20
C PRO A 870 11.41 1.22 26.51
N VAL A 871 10.74 1.11 27.65
CA VAL A 871 11.40 0.98 28.98
C VAL A 871 12.37 -0.23 29.05
N TRP A 872 12.16 -1.23 28.21
CA TRP A 872 12.92 -2.47 28.09
C TRP A 872 13.92 -2.49 26.93
N SER A 873 14.05 -1.39 26.18
CA SER A 873 14.98 -1.24 25.06
C SER A 873 15.68 0.12 25.10
N ASP A 874 16.98 0.16 24.82
CA ASP A 874 17.76 1.40 24.76
C ASP A 874 17.64 2.16 23.43
N GLN A 875 16.92 1.59 22.45
CA GLN A 875 16.58 2.22 21.17
C GLN A 875 15.10 1.98 20.79
N VAL A 876 14.54 2.84 19.94
CA VAL A 876 13.21 2.68 19.33
C VAL A 876 13.11 1.33 18.62
N LEU A 877 11.95 0.67 18.66
CA LEU A 877 11.75 -0.61 17.95
C LEU A 877 11.75 -0.39 16.43
N SER A 878 12.25 -1.37 15.69
CA SER A 878 11.99 -1.45 14.25
C SER A 878 10.62 -2.05 14.00
N HIS A 879 10.13 -1.90 12.76
CA HIS A 879 8.89 -2.53 12.33
C HIS A 879 8.89 -4.04 12.48
N ASP A 880 10.00 -4.67 12.11
CA ASP A 880 10.16 -6.11 12.19
C ASP A 880 10.18 -6.59 13.66
N GLU A 881 10.74 -5.79 14.58
CA GLU A 881 10.74 -6.09 16.01
C GLU A 881 9.34 -5.91 16.64
N ALA A 882 8.55 -4.94 16.19
CA ALA A 882 7.18 -4.74 16.67
C ALA A 882 6.26 -5.93 16.29
N VAL A 883 6.45 -6.49 15.09
CA VAL A 883 5.75 -7.72 14.65
C VAL A 883 6.10 -8.90 15.55
N LEU A 884 7.36 -9.06 15.93
CA LEU A 884 7.80 -10.13 16.85
C LEU A 884 7.23 -9.97 18.26
N VAL A 885 7.04 -8.73 18.71
CA VAL A 885 6.42 -8.42 20.01
C VAL A 885 4.92 -8.72 19.99
N ALA A 886 4.25 -8.50 18.87
CA ALA A 886 2.81 -8.73 18.70
C ALA A 886 2.41 -10.22 18.66
N ASP A 887 3.32 -11.11 18.22
CA ASP A 887 3.13 -12.57 18.24
C ASP A 887 3.32 -13.09 19.68
N ALA A 888 2.23 -13.14 20.44
CA ALA A 888 2.25 -13.40 21.88
C ALA A 888 2.53 -14.87 22.22
N ASP A 889 2.48 -15.77 21.23
CA ASP A 889 2.72 -17.19 21.42
C ASP A 889 3.78 -17.82 20.51
N ALA A 890 4.44 -17.00 19.68
CA ALA A 890 5.53 -17.36 18.77
C ALA A 890 5.13 -18.44 17.75
N SER A 891 3.98 -18.24 17.10
CA SER A 891 3.32 -19.29 16.28
C SER A 891 3.86 -19.46 14.85
N GLY A 892 4.69 -18.54 14.34
CA GLY A 892 4.80 -18.26 12.90
C GLY A 892 5.20 -19.35 11.90
N THR A 893 4.60 -19.31 10.69
CA THR A 893 5.19 -19.51 9.33
C THR A 893 4.13 -19.35 8.21
N ASP A 894 4.17 -18.26 7.43
CA ASP A 894 3.25 -18.00 6.31
C ASP A 894 3.14 -16.43 6.11
N VAL A 895 2.40 -15.81 5.19
CA VAL A 895 2.61 -14.41 4.69
C VAL A 895 1.56 -13.31 5.10
N ILE A 896 1.52 -12.75 6.32
CA ILE A 896 0.53 -13.04 7.41
C ILE A 896 1.20 -13.21 8.80
N GLU A 897 2.02 -14.24 8.93
CA GLU A 897 1.43 -15.44 9.53
C GLU A 897 2.18 -15.89 10.78
N GLY A 898 2.34 -14.95 11.71
CA GLY A 898 2.56 -15.22 13.14
C GLY A 898 1.59 -14.45 14.06
N ILE A 899 0.85 -13.46 13.53
CA ILE A 899 -0.09 -12.64 14.31
C ILE A 899 -1.52 -12.94 13.84
N ASP A 900 -2.36 -13.43 14.76
CA ASP A 900 -3.76 -13.74 14.52
C ASP A 900 -4.69 -13.20 15.64
N ALA A 901 -6.00 -13.22 15.41
CA ALA A 901 -6.95 -12.68 16.40
C ALA A 901 -6.81 -13.33 17.81
N PRO A 902 -6.41 -14.60 17.94
CA PRO A 902 -6.00 -15.20 19.21
C PRO A 902 -4.85 -14.51 19.95
N ASP A 903 -3.90 -13.85 19.30
CA ASP A 903 -2.86 -13.06 19.99
C ASP A 903 -3.49 -11.92 20.81
N ALA A 904 -4.44 -11.20 20.21
CA ALA A 904 -5.21 -10.19 20.92
C ALA A 904 -6.02 -10.80 22.10
N SER A 905 -6.52 -12.03 21.95
CA SER A 905 -7.19 -12.75 23.05
C SER A 905 -6.24 -13.09 24.21
N LEU A 906 -4.98 -13.46 23.92
CA LEU A 906 -3.97 -13.71 24.95
C LEU A 906 -3.62 -12.44 25.72
N LEU A 907 -3.49 -11.30 25.03
CA LEU A 907 -3.27 -10.00 25.68
C LEU A 907 -4.44 -9.64 26.60
N LEU A 908 -5.67 -9.80 26.12
CA LEU A 908 -6.86 -9.56 26.94
C LEU A 908 -6.92 -10.50 28.16
N GLN A 909 -6.50 -11.76 28.02
CA GLN A 909 -6.39 -12.70 29.15
C GLN A 909 -5.31 -12.28 30.16
N TYR A 910 -4.18 -11.73 29.69
CA TYR A 910 -3.11 -11.22 30.53
C TYR A 910 -3.57 -10.00 31.33
N ASP A 911 -4.21 -9.03 30.66
CA ASP A 911 -4.71 -7.79 31.24
C ASP A 911 -5.71 -8.04 32.38
N VAL A 912 -6.61 -9.02 32.22
CA VAL A 912 -7.56 -9.42 33.28
C VAL A 912 -7.02 -10.44 34.30
N GLY A 913 -5.75 -10.84 34.16
CA GLY A 913 -5.07 -11.76 35.07
C GLY A 913 -5.50 -13.23 34.99
N LEU A 914 -6.04 -13.68 33.85
CA LEU A 914 -6.31 -15.10 33.58
C LEU A 914 -5.04 -15.87 33.24
N ILE A 915 -4.07 -15.21 32.62
CA ILE A 915 -2.70 -15.67 32.45
C ILE A 915 -1.74 -14.66 33.09
N THR A 916 -0.56 -15.11 33.51
CA THR A 916 0.46 -14.24 34.13
C THR A 916 1.75 -14.16 33.31
N VAL A 917 1.88 -14.97 32.26
CA VAL A 917 3.03 -15.06 31.34
C VAL A 917 2.50 -15.49 29.98
N PHE A 918 2.97 -14.86 28.91
CA PHE A 918 2.66 -15.22 27.53
C PHE A 918 3.33 -16.56 27.12
N PRO A 919 2.70 -17.37 26.24
CA PRO A 919 3.30 -18.61 25.77
C PRO A 919 4.67 -18.41 25.08
N ALA A 920 4.85 -17.32 24.32
CA ALA A 920 6.12 -17.00 23.67
C ALA A 920 7.25 -16.79 24.69
N ALA A 921 6.94 -16.19 25.85
CA ALA A 921 7.91 -15.87 26.89
C ALA A 921 8.38 -17.09 27.71
N ASN A 922 7.67 -18.23 27.67
CA ASN A 922 8.00 -19.41 28.48
C ASN A 922 8.22 -20.69 27.64
N GLY A 923 8.08 -20.62 26.31
CA GLY A 923 8.19 -21.78 25.42
C GLY A 923 7.06 -22.80 25.56
N ALA A 924 5.91 -22.39 26.10
CA ALA A 924 4.72 -23.24 26.17
C ALA A 924 4.02 -23.30 24.82
N ALA A 925 3.52 -24.48 24.45
CA ALA A 925 2.68 -24.63 23.27
C ALA A 925 1.36 -23.87 23.46
N ALA A 926 0.93 -23.20 22.40
CA ALA A 926 -0.30 -22.45 22.34
C ALA A 926 -1.54 -23.32 22.63
N PRO A 927 -2.70 -22.70 22.98
CA PRO A 927 -3.98 -23.41 23.05
C PRO A 927 -4.26 -24.19 21.75
N ALA A 928 -4.76 -25.42 21.88
CA ALA A 928 -4.93 -26.32 20.75
C ALA A 928 -5.94 -25.80 19.70
N TRP A 929 -5.67 -26.13 18.43
CA TRP A 929 -6.57 -25.98 17.29
C TRP A 929 -7.98 -26.51 17.59
N LEU A 930 -9.00 -25.88 17.00
CA LEU A 930 -10.37 -26.42 17.07
C LEU A 930 -10.43 -27.79 16.36
N PRO A 931 -11.31 -28.71 16.80
CA PRO A 931 -11.52 -30.00 16.12
C PRO A 931 -12.02 -29.82 14.68
N GLU A 932 -11.74 -30.78 13.79
CA GLU A 932 -12.08 -30.75 12.35
C GLU A 932 -13.59 -30.55 12.07
N ASP A 933 -14.47 -30.93 13.01
CA ASP A 933 -15.93 -30.82 12.88
C ASP A 933 -16.48 -29.53 13.54
N ILE A 934 -16.18 -28.36 12.95
CA ILE A 934 -16.70 -27.06 13.42
C ILE A 934 -18.15 -26.88 12.92
N THR A 935 -19.09 -26.60 13.83
CA THR A 935 -20.48 -26.30 13.45
C THR A 935 -20.72 -24.80 13.48
N TYR A 936 -20.95 -24.21 12.31
CA TYR A 936 -21.28 -22.80 12.13
C TYR A 936 -22.32 -22.66 10.99
N VAL A 937 -23.02 -21.53 10.97
CA VAL A 937 -23.95 -21.18 9.88
C VAL A 937 -23.68 -19.74 9.46
N LEU A 938 -23.45 -19.53 8.16
CA LEU A 938 -23.59 -18.20 7.54
C LEU A 938 -24.92 -18.14 6.79
N ASP A 939 -25.69 -17.08 7.00
CA ASP A 939 -26.93 -16.81 6.30
C ASP A 939 -27.08 -15.30 6.01
N ALA A 940 -28.03 -14.92 5.15
CA ALA A 940 -28.36 -13.52 4.93
C ALA A 940 -29.86 -13.24 4.71
N THR A 941 -30.29 -12.03 5.06
CA THR A 941 -31.70 -11.72 5.33
C THR A 941 -32.61 -11.49 4.11
N THR A 942 -32.09 -11.13 2.92
CA THR A 942 -32.94 -10.87 1.73
C THR A 942 -32.24 -11.04 0.38
N ALA A 943 -32.74 -11.95 -0.46
CA ALA A 943 -32.18 -12.20 -1.80
C ALA A 943 -32.67 -11.20 -2.87
N ARG A 944 -33.65 -10.35 -2.54
CA ARG A 944 -34.22 -9.33 -3.45
C ARG A 944 -34.35 -7.98 -2.75
N PRO A 945 -33.22 -7.38 -2.30
CA PRO A 945 -33.25 -6.05 -1.71
C PRO A 945 -33.80 -5.02 -2.71
N ARG A 946 -34.60 -4.07 -2.22
CA ARG A 946 -34.94 -2.87 -2.99
C ARG A 946 -33.78 -1.87 -2.91
N PRO A 947 -33.69 -0.89 -3.81
CA PRO A 947 -32.67 0.16 -3.67
C PRO A 947 -32.84 0.88 -2.32
N GLY A 948 -31.77 0.95 -1.53
CA GLY A 948 -31.76 1.45 -0.14
C GLY A 948 -32.23 0.46 0.94
N ALA A 949 -32.52 -0.80 0.60
CA ALA A 949 -32.83 -1.83 1.59
C ALA A 949 -31.55 -2.41 2.19
N GLN A 950 -31.63 -2.88 3.43
CA GLN A 950 -30.52 -3.53 4.11
C GLN A 950 -30.48 -5.04 3.83
N VAL A 951 -29.26 -5.56 3.61
CA VAL A 951 -28.92 -6.98 3.56
C VAL A 951 -28.00 -7.25 4.74
N THR A 952 -28.40 -8.12 5.65
CA THR A 952 -27.57 -8.48 6.80
C THR A 952 -27.05 -9.88 6.59
N VAL A 953 -25.73 -10.05 6.60
CA VAL A 953 -25.04 -11.34 6.67
C VAL A 953 -24.81 -11.66 8.13
N THR A 954 -25.16 -12.87 8.54
CA THR A 954 -25.10 -13.32 9.91
C THR A 954 -24.22 -14.56 10.00
N LEU A 955 -23.25 -14.53 10.91
CA LEU A 955 -22.48 -15.69 11.33
C LEU A 955 -23.02 -16.17 12.69
N ASP A 956 -23.48 -17.42 12.71
CA ASP A 956 -23.96 -18.15 13.88
C ASP A 956 -22.96 -19.27 14.23
N ALA A 957 -22.32 -19.12 15.39
CA ALA A 957 -21.43 -20.11 15.99
C ALA A 957 -21.91 -20.50 17.40
N SER A 958 -23.22 -20.42 17.67
CA SER A 958 -23.83 -20.82 18.94
C SER A 958 -23.55 -22.28 19.33
N ALA A 959 -23.27 -23.13 18.34
CA ALA A 959 -22.87 -24.52 18.53
C ALA A 959 -21.39 -24.70 18.93
N MET A 960 -20.59 -23.63 18.93
CA MET A 960 -19.17 -23.68 19.28
C MET A 960 -18.94 -23.40 20.77
N ALA A 961 -18.28 -24.34 21.44
CA ALA A 961 -17.70 -24.10 22.74
C ALA A 961 -16.33 -23.40 22.57
N ASP A 962 -15.97 -22.54 23.53
CA ASP A 962 -14.62 -21.96 23.65
C ASP A 962 -14.17 -21.05 22.47
N LEU A 963 -15.11 -20.41 21.77
CA LEU A 963 -14.79 -19.35 20.81
C LEU A 963 -14.30 -18.11 21.57
N THR A 964 -13.06 -17.67 21.34
CA THR A 964 -12.48 -16.49 22.00
C THR A 964 -12.06 -15.42 21.02
N ALA A 965 -11.80 -15.77 19.75
CA ALA A 965 -11.42 -14.84 18.71
C ALA A 965 -11.89 -15.32 17.33
N GLY A 966 -11.92 -14.42 16.35
CA GLY A 966 -12.22 -14.79 14.97
C GLY A 966 -12.07 -13.65 13.98
N GLU A 967 -12.04 -14.03 12.72
CA GLU A 967 -11.80 -13.18 11.55
C GLU A 967 -12.80 -13.56 10.46
N LEU A 968 -13.45 -12.59 9.82
CA LEU A 968 -14.37 -12.80 8.70
C LEU A 968 -14.11 -11.74 7.63
N VAL A 969 -13.89 -12.17 6.38
CA VAL A 969 -13.86 -11.28 5.21
C VAL A 969 -15.04 -11.59 4.31
N LEU A 970 -15.81 -10.56 4.01
CA LEU A 970 -16.90 -10.61 3.03
C LEU A 970 -16.52 -9.79 1.79
N ASP A 971 -16.44 -10.45 0.64
CA ASP A 971 -16.35 -9.81 -0.66
C ASP A 971 -17.75 -9.43 -1.14
N TYR A 972 -17.92 -8.19 -1.61
CA TYR A 972 -19.15 -7.65 -2.14
C TYR A 972 -18.86 -6.69 -3.31
N ASP A 973 -19.88 -6.34 -4.09
CA ASP A 973 -19.76 -5.32 -5.13
C ASP A 973 -20.00 -3.93 -4.51
N PRO A 974 -18.95 -3.09 -4.37
CA PRO A 974 -19.06 -1.79 -3.72
C PRO A 974 -19.89 -0.79 -4.52
N SER A 975 -20.15 -1.06 -5.80
CA SER A 975 -21.08 -0.25 -6.60
C SER A 975 -22.55 -0.52 -6.26
N LEU A 976 -22.85 -1.67 -5.62
CA LEU A 976 -24.22 -2.13 -5.34
C LEU A 976 -24.55 -2.21 -3.86
N LEU A 977 -23.56 -2.48 -3.01
CA LEU A 977 -23.72 -2.58 -1.56
C LEU A 977 -22.69 -1.66 -0.89
N ARG A 978 -23.09 -1.06 0.23
CA ARG A 978 -22.18 -0.36 1.14
C ARG A 978 -22.38 -0.92 2.54
N PRO A 979 -21.33 -1.36 3.26
CA PRO A 979 -21.46 -1.74 4.66
C PRO A 979 -21.92 -0.54 5.49
N VAL A 980 -22.84 -0.76 6.41
CA VAL A 980 -23.42 0.31 7.24
C VAL A 980 -23.41 0.01 8.73
N ASP A 981 -23.27 -1.27 9.12
CA ASP A 981 -23.20 -1.68 10.51
C ASP A 981 -22.50 -3.02 10.64
N VAL A 982 -21.66 -3.17 11.67
CA VAL A 982 -21.15 -4.46 12.13
C VAL A 982 -21.42 -4.57 13.61
N ALA A 983 -22.08 -5.64 14.01
CA ALA A 983 -22.51 -5.81 15.39
C ALA A 983 -22.21 -7.22 15.87
N LEU A 984 -21.56 -7.30 17.03
CA LEU A 984 -21.56 -8.50 17.85
C LEU A 984 -22.79 -8.49 18.77
N ARG A 985 -23.63 -9.51 18.67
CA ARG A 985 -24.83 -9.69 19.50
C ARG A 985 -24.63 -10.86 20.46
N PRO A 986 -24.13 -10.61 21.68
CA PRO A 986 -24.02 -11.66 22.69
C PRO A 986 -25.41 -12.12 23.14
N SER A 987 -25.47 -13.38 23.59
CA SER A 987 -26.70 -14.08 23.94
C SER A 987 -27.54 -13.44 25.06
N ASP A 988 -26.93 -12.62 25.92
CA ASP A 988 -27.64 -11.87 26.97
C ASP A 988 -27.34 -10.36 26.89
N ALA A 989 -28.18 -9.63 26.15
CA ALA A 989 -28.07 -8.18 25.94
C ALA A 989 -28.14 -7.33 27.24
N ARG A 990 -28.30 -7.97 28.41
CA ARG A 990 -28.35 -7.33 29.73
C ARG A 990 -27.00 -7.34 30.47
N ASP A 991 -26.05 -8.15 30.06
CA ASP A 991 -24.68 -8.13 30.60
C ASP A 991 -23.76 -7.35 29.65
N LEU A 992 -23.77 -6.02 29.79
CA LEU A 992 -22.92 -5.12 29.01
C LEU A 992 -21.44 -5.21 29.41
N THR A 993 -21.08 -6.01 30.42
CA THR A 993 -19.70 -6.06 30.96
C THR A 993 -18.77 -7.02 30.25
N ARG A 994 -19.26 -7.78 29.25
CA ARG A 994 -18.50 -8.87 28.58
C ARG A 994 -18.61 -8.84 27.05
N ARG A 995 -18.38 -7.68 26.45
CA ARG A 995 -18.34 -7.58 24.99
C ARG A 995 -16.95 -7.93 24.47
N PRO A 996 -16.82 -8.77 23.42
CA PRO A 996 -15.56 -8.93 22.71
C PRO A 996 -15.11 -7.58 22.15
N LEU A 997 -13.80 -7.39 22.09
CA LEU A 997 -13.20 -6.34 21.29
C LEU A 997 -13.42 -6.67 19.81
N LEU A 998 -13.80 -5.67 19.03
CA LEU A 998 -14.17 -5.80 17.62
C LEU A 998 -13.53 -4.65 16.86
N THR A 999 -12.90 -4.97 15.74
CA THR A 999 -12.55 -3.98 14.73
C THR A 999 -13.01 -4.44 13.35
N GLN A 1000 -13.06 -3.49 12.43
CA GLN A 1000 -13.47 -3.70 11.06
C GLN A 1000 -12.62 -2.84 10.12
N SER A 1001 -12.40 -3.34 8.91
CA SER A 1001 -11.76 -2.58 7.84
C SER A 1001 -12.48 -2.82 6.52
N GLU A 1002 -12.54 -1.78 5.69
CA GLU A 1002 -13.21 -1.77 4.39
C GLU A 1002 -12.25 -1.28 3.30
N GLY A 1003 -12.23 -1.94 2.15
CA GLY A 1003 -11.37 -1.60 1.02
C GLY A 1003 -11.57 -2.57 -0.15
N ASP A 1004 -11.47 -2.08 -1.38
CA ASP A 1004 -11.57 -2.86 -2.63
C ASP A 1004 -12.77 -3.83 -2.70
N GLY A 1005 -13.94 -3.45 -2.18
CA GLY A 1005 -15.13 -4.32 -2.15
C GLY A 1005 -15.03 -5.48 -1.16
N ARG A 1006 -14.14 -5.38 -0.18
CA ARG A 1006 -14.02 -6.32 0.94
C ARG A 1006 -14.36 -5.64 2.25
N MET A 1007 -14.95 -6.42 3.14
CA MET A 1007 -15.23 -6.03 4.52
C MET A 1007 -14.61 -7.08 5.44
N ALA A 1008 -13.51 -6.73 6.10
CA ALA A 1008 -12.92 -7.57 7.13
C ALA A 1008 -13.43 -7.18 8.50
N VAL A 1009 -13.66 -8.20 9.33
CA VAL A 1009 -14.05 -8.05 10.72
C VAL A 1009 -13.16 -8.97 11.56
N ALA A 1010 -12.50 -8.42 12.57
CA ALA A 1010 -11.69 -9.18 13.52
C ALA A 1010 -12.18 -8.92 14.95
N PHE A 1011 -12.25 -9.98 15.76
CA PHE A 1011 -12.70 -9.87 17.15
C PHE A 1011 -11.92 -10.78 18.09
N ALA A 1012 -11.80 -10.37 19.35
CA ALA A 1012 -11.17 -11.14 20.43
C ALA A 1012 -11.81 -10.88 21.80
N SER A 1013 -11.69 -11.83 22.72
CA SER A 1013 -12.25 -11.77 24.06
C SER A 1013 -11.38 -12.53 25.06
N ALA A 1014 -11.20 -11.99 26.27
CA ALA A 1014 -10.46 -12.64 27.36
C ALA A 1014 -11.08 -13.97 27.82
N ARG A 1015 -12.36 -14.22 27.52
CA ARG A 1015 -13.08 -15.43 27.92
C ARG A 1015 -13.92 -15.96 26.76
N PRO A 1016 -14.24 -17.26 26.74
CA PRO A 1016 -15.16 -17.85 25.78
C PRO A 1016 -16.45 -17.03 25.61
N ILE A 1017 -16.78 -16.74 24.36
CA ILE A 1017 -17.96 -16.01 23.93
C ILE A 1017 -19.14 -17.00 23.93
N GLU A 1018 -20.13 -16.76 24.78
CA GLU A 1018 -21.39 -17.51 24.75
C GLU A 1018 -22.25 -17.02 23.57
N ALA A 1019 -22.02 -17.59 22.39
CA ALA A 1019 -22.72 -17.21 21.16
C ALA A 1019 -24.22 -17.57 21.22
N SER A 1020 -25.10 -16.62 20.87
CA SER A 1020 -26.52 -16.87 20.55
C SER A 1020 -26.72 -17.22 19.09
N ASP A 1021 -27.93 -17.66 18.74
CA ASP A 1021 -28.45 -17.59 17.35
C ASP A 1021 -28.17 -16.16 16.82
N ALA A 1022 -27.27 -16.02 15.85
CA ALA A 1022 -26.71 -14.76 15.32
C ALA A 1022 -25.78 -13.97 16.26
N PHE A 1023 -24.49 -14.33 16.34
CA PHE A 1023 -23.53 -13.59 17.21
C PHE A 1023 -22.75 -12.48 16.47
N LEU A 1024 -22.48 -12.61 15.16
CA LEU A 1024 -21.87 -11.56 14.34
C LEU A 1024 -22.78 -11.21 13.16
N GLU A 1025 -23.09 -9.93 13.01
CA GLU A 1025 -23.88 -9.39 11.90
C GLU A 1025 -23.09 -8.34 11.14
N VAL A 1026 -23.01 -8.48 9.81
CA VAL A 1026 -22.52 -7.45 8.90
C VAL A 1026 -23.68 -6.99 8.03
N THR A 1027 -24.09 -5.73 8.19
CA THR A 1027 -25.21 -5.14 7.46
C THR A 1027 -24.71 -4.26 6.34
N PHE A 1028 -25.20 -4.53 5.14
CA PHE A 1028 -25.00 -3.74 3.93
C PHE A 1028 -26.28 -2.97 3.58
N GLU A 1029 -26.17 -1.76 3.06
CA GLU A 1029 -27.26 -1.03 2.40
C GLU A 1029 -27.10 -1.14 0.88
N ALA A 1030 -28.15 -1.56 0.19
CA ALA A 1030 -28.18 -1.56 -1.27
C ALA A 1030 -28.19 -0.13 -1.82
N THR A 1031 -27.39 0.14 -2.86
CA THR A 1031 -27.36 1.45 -3.51
C THR A 1031 -28.75 1.86 -4.02
N ARG A 1032 -29.02 3.15 -3.99
CA ARG A 1032 -30.31 3.73 -4.41
C ARG A 1032 -30.34 4.09 -5.90
N ASP A 1033 -29.17 4.24 -6.52
CA ASP A 1033 -29.03 4.65 -7.92
C ASP A 1033 -28.95 3.42 -8.84
N ILE A 1034 -30.11 2.80 -9.05
CA ILE A 1034 -30.24 1.61 -9.89
C ILE A 1034 -31.17 1.97 -11.06
N SER A 1035 -30.59 2.09 -12.26
CA SER A 1035 -31.34 2.42 -13.48
C SER A 1035 -31.90 1.19 -14.21
N HIS A 1036 -31.35 0.01 -13.94
CA HIS A 1036 -31.79 -1.28 -14.46
C HIS A 1036 -31.50 -2.37 -13.45
N MET A 1037 -32.16 -3.52 -13.55
CA MET A 1037 -31.95 -4.64 -12.64
C MET A 1037 -30.47 -5.04 -12.58
N ARG A 1038 -29.93 -5.16 -11.36
CA ARG A 1038 -28.55 -5.57 -11.10
C ARG A 1038 -28.56 -6.83 -10.24
N GLU A 1039 -27.72 -7.81 -10.59
CA GLU A 1039 -27.53 -9.03 -9.81
C GLU A 1039 -26.06 -9.10 -9.38
N SER A 1040 -25.81 -9.55 -8.15
CA SER A 1040 -24.48 -9.72 -7.58
C SER A 1040 -24.53 -10.74 -6.42
N ALA A 1041 -23.44 -10.95 -5.71
CA ALA A 1041 -23.38 -11.84 -4.56
C ALA A 1041 -22.43 -11.31 -3.48
N ILE A 1042 -22.72 -11.66 -2.23
CA ILE A 1042 -21.77 -11.51 -1.10
C ILE A 1042 -21.09 -12.87 -0.91
N ARG A 1043 -19.76 -12.91 -0.83
CA ARG A 1043 -18.98 -14.15 -0.64
C ARG A 1043 -18.13 -14.03 0.61
N ALA A 1044 -18.03 -15.09 1.41
CA ALA A 1044 -17.07 -15.12 2.50
C ALA A 1044 -15.75 -15.71 2.00
N SER A 1045 -14.76 -14.85 1.76
CA SER A 1045 -13.44 -15.21 1.20
C SER A 1045 -12.45 -15.67 2.26
N HIS A 1046 -12.67 -15.28 3.52
CA HIS A 1046 -11.87 -15.69 4.67
C HIS A 1046 -12.77 -15.85 5.88
N LEU A 1047 -12.62 -16.97 6.59
CA LEU A 1047 -13.22 -17.18 7.90
C LEU A 1047 -12.23 -17.95 8.75
N ARG A 1048 -11.78 -17.35 9.83
CA ARG A 1048 -10.96 -18.01 10.84
C ARG A 1048 -11.68 -17.91 12.18
N LEU A 1049 -11.85 -19.03 12.87
CA LEU A 1049 -12.45 -19.08 14.20
C LEU A 1049 -11.40 -19.64 15.15
N ASN A 1050 -11.06 -18.89 16.19
CA ASN A 1050 -9.82 -19.04 16.93
C ASN A 1050 -8.63 -19.11 15.95
N ARG A 1051 -8.00 -20.29 15.79
CA ARG A 1051 -6.88 -20.50 14.83
C ARG A 1051 -7.21 -21.33 13.62
N SER A 1052 -8.37 -21.97 13.61
CA SER A 1052 -8.73 -22.84 12.50
C SER A 1052 -9.25 -21.98 11.36
N LEU A 1053 -8.50 -21.93 10.26
CA LEU A 1053 -9.03 -21.45 8.99
C LEU A 1053 -10.16 -22.39 8.56
N VAL A 1054 -11.33 -21.83 8.38
CA VAL A 1054 -12.55 -22.56 8.06
C VAL A 1054 -12.85 -22.34 6.59
N GLU A 1055 -12.81 -23.40 5.78
CA GLU A 1055 -13.23 -23.32 4.39
C GLU A 1055 -14.72 -22.97 4.34
N THR A 1056 -15.07 -21.93 3.56
CA THR A 1056 -16.44 -21.43 3.44
C THR A 1056 -16.91 -21.56 1.99
N ASP A 1057 -18.03 -22.24 1.78
CA ASP A 1057 -18.77 -22.25 0.51
C ASP A 1057 -19.83 -21.13 0.47
N PHE A 1058 -19.82 -20.20 1.43
CA PHE A 1058 -20.88 -19.21 1.56
C PHE A 1058 -20.82 -18.21 0.40
N THR A 1059 -21.85 -18.26 -0.45
CA THR A 1059 -22.14 -17.26 -1.47
C THR A 1059 -23.62 -16.91 -1.40
N PHE A 1060 -23.92 -15.66 -1.11
CA PHE A 1060 -25.27 -15.15 -1.06
C PHE A 1060 -25.60 -14.31 -2.31
N PRO A 1061 -26.25 -14.89 -3.32
CA PRO A 1061 -26.69 -14.14 -4.48
C PRO A 1061 -27.89 -13.24 -4.14
N PHE A 1062 -27.84 -12.00 -4.59
CA PHE A 1062 -28.94 -11.05 -4.46
C PHE A 1062 -29.19 -10.29 -5.77
N ARG A 1063 -30.38 -9.71 -5.89
CA ARG A 1063 -30.76 -8.85 -7.02
C ARG A 1063 -31.48 -7.60 -6.57
N ILE A 1064 -31.05 -6.45 -7.07
CA ILE A 1064 -31.67 -5.15 -6.81
C ILE A 1064 -32.48 -4.73 -8.04
N GLU A 1065 -33.76 -4.46 -7.83
CA GLU A 1065 -34.68 -4.01 -8.89
C GLU A 1065 -34.82 -2.48 -8.87
N PRO A 1066 -34.76 -1.78 -10.02
CA PRO A 1066 -34.86 -0.32 -10.08
C PRO A 1066 -36.25 0.16 -9.63
N PHE A 1067 -36.34 1.39 -9.15
CA PHE A 1067 -37.64 2.02 -8.93
C PHE A 1067 -38.38 2.24 -10.26
N ALA A 1068 -39.70 2.04 -10.25
CA ALA A 1068 -40.56 2.24 -11.42
C ALA A 1068 -41.59 3.33 -11.15
N ASN A 1069 -41.98 4.09 -12.18
CA ASN A 1069 -43.09 5.02 -12.07
C ASN A 1069 -44.40 4.24 -11.88
N ARG A 1070 -44.98 4.30 -10.69
CA ARG A 1070 -46.17 3.50 -10.34
C ARG A 1070 -47.13 4.28 -9.47
N LEU A 1071 -48.36 4.48 -9.94
CA LEU A 1071 -49.47 4.88 -9.07
C LEU A 1071 -50.09 3.64 -8.42
N MET A 1072 -50.19 3.61 -7.10
CA MET A 1072 -50.76 2.50 -6.33
C MET A 1072 -52.21 2.78 -5.89
N ALA A 1073 -52.87 1.76 -5.32
CA ALA A 1073 -54.23 1.90 -4.83
C ALA A 1073 -54.25 2.76 -3.56
N ASN A 1074 -55.17 3.71 -3.49
CA ASN A 1074 -55.39 4.51 -2.30
C ASN A 1074 -55.84 3.65 -1.11
N TYR A 1075 -55.44 4.02 0.10
CA TYR A 1075 -55.82 3.33 1.32
C TYR A 1075 -56.23 4.34 2.40
N PRO A 1076 -57.34 4.11 3.13
CA PRO A 1076 -58.35 3.09 2.85
C PRO A 1076 -59.11 3.34 1.52
N ASN A 1077 -59.76 2.31 0.97
CA ASN A 1077 -60.68 2.41 -0.18
C ASN A 1077 -61.74 1.27 -0.09
N PRO A 1078 -63.04 1.56 0.12
CA PRO A 1078 -63.64 2.90 0.28
C PRO A 1078 -63.10 3.66 1.48
N PHE A 1079 -63.19 4.99 1.48
CA PHE A 1079 -62.70 5.83 2.58
C PHE A 1079 -63.75 6.84 3.09
N ASN A 1080 -63.56 7.28 4.34
CA ASN A 1080 -64.38 8.26 5.04
C ASN A 1080 -63.60 8.97 6.17
N PRO A 1081 -63.39 10.30 6.17
CA PRO A 1081 -63.42 11.21 5.03
C PRO A 1081 -62.06 11.30 4.31
N GLU A 1082 -61.01 10.63 4.77
CA GLU A 1082 -59.64 10.80 4.23
C GLU A 1082 -59.00 9.52 3.69
N THR A 1083 -58.04 9.68 2.78
CA THR A 1083 -57.29 8.59 2.16
C THR A 1083 -55.86 9.03 1.79
N TRP A 1084 -54.96 8.05 1.69
CA TRP A 1084 -53.60 8.23 1.19
C TRP A 1084 -53.46 7.55 -0.16
N ILE A 1085 -52.81 8.22 -1.10
CA ILE A 1085 -52.60 7.77 -2.47
C ILE A 1085 -51.09 7.49 -2.63
N PRO A 1086 -50.66 6.21 -2.48
CA PRO A 1086 -49.26 5.84 -2.60
C PRO A 1086 -48.79 5.82 -4.06
N PHE A 1087 -47.51 6.12 -4.27
CA PHE A 1087 -46.87 6.05 -5.58
C PHE A 1087 -45.36 5.78 -5.46
N GLU A 1088 -44.74 5.34 -6.56
CA GLU A 1088 -43.30 5.17 -6.72
C GLU A 1088 -42.84 6.05 -7.90
N LEU A 1089 -41.64 6.61 -7.79
CA LEU A 1089 -40.99 7.40 -8.84
C LEU A 1089 -39.69 6.73 -9.26
N ALA A 1090 -39.49 6.57 -10.56
CA ALA A 1090 -38.25 6.08 -11.17
C ALA A 1090 -37.18 7.17 -11.36
N ALA A 1091 -37.57 8.44 -11.27
CA ALA A 1091 -36.69 9.60 -11.37
C ALA A 1091 -37.33 10.78 -10.64
N GLU A 1092 -36.53 11.78 -10.31
CA GLU A 1092 -37.02 13.02 -9.70
C GLU A 1092 -38.05 13.72 -10.62
N ALA A 1093 -39.18 14.14 -10.05
CA ALA A 1093 -40.25 14.80 -10.80
C ALA A 1093 -41.11 15.73 -9.95
N ASP A 1094 -41.68 16.75 -10.58
CA ASP A 1094 -42.80 17.50 -10.01
C ASP A 1094 -44.06 16.65 -9.99
N VAL A 1095 -44.54 16.33 -8.78
CA VAL A 1095 -45.69 15.45 -8.57
C VAL A 1095 -46.96 16.25 -8.32
N THR A 1096 -47.98 15.97 -9.12
CA THR A 1096 -49.33 16.48 -8.92
C THR A 1096 -50.34 15.33 -8.94
N VAL A 1097 -51.21 15.25 -7.94
CA VAL A 1097 -52.37 14.36 -7.97
C VAL A 1097 -53.64 15.18 -8.25
N ARG A 1098 -54.38 14.81 -9.29
CA ARG A 1098 -55.65 15.44 -9.65
C ARG A 1098 -56.80 14.48 -9.41
N VAL A 1099 -57.82 14.93 -8.68
CA VAL A 1099 -59.02 14.16 -8.39
C VAL A 1099 -60.16 14.66 -9.25
N TYR A 1100 -60.84 13.77 -9.96
CA TYR A 1100 -61.95 14.05 -10.85
C TYR A 1100 -63.21 13.29 -10.42
N GLY A 1101 -64.37 13.88 -10.69
CA GLY A 1101 -65.64 13.17 -10.65
C GLY A 1101 -65.86 12.35 -11.91
N LEU A 1102 -66.93 11.55 -11.95
CA LEU A 1102 -67.25 10.68 -13.09
C LEU A 1102 -67.62 11.44 -14.37
N ALA A 1103 -68.06 12.70 -14.28
CA ALA A 1103 -68.34 13.52 -15.45
C ALA A 1103 -67.07 14.22 -15.98
N GLY A 1104 -65.89 13.93 -15.42
CA GLY A 1104 -64.60 14.49 -15.81
C GLY A 1104 -64.30 15.86 -15.20
N GLU A 1105 -65.16 16.35 -14.31
CA GLU A 1105 -64.97 17.60 -13.59
C GLU A 1105 -63.83 17.48 -12.57
N LEU A 1106 -62.92 18.46 -12.55
CA LEU A 1106 -61.78 18.48 -11.64
C LEU A 1106 -62.21 18.95 -10.23
N VAL A 1107 -62.20 18.00 -9.29
CA VAL A 1107 -62.69 18.14 -7.90
C VAL A 1107 -61.62 18.74 -6.99
N ARG A 1108 -60.38 18.24 -7.06
CA ARG A 1108 -59.26 18.68 -6.21
C ARG A 1108 -57.93 18.51 -6.95
N THR A 1109 -56.96 19.36 -6.64
CA THR A 1109 -55.56 19.22 -7.04
C THR A 1109 -54.72 19.18 -5.77
N LEU A 1110 -53.84 18.18 -5.67
CA LEU A 1110 -52.86 18.02 -4.61
C LEU A 1110 -51.50 18.27 -5.25
N GLU A 1111 -50.88 19.39 -4.92
CA GLU A 1111 -49.56 19.76 -5.42
C GLU A 1111 -48.54 19.27 -4.40
N LEU A 1112 -47.86 18.18 -4.72
CA LEU A 1112 -46.83 17.61 -3.85
C LEU A 1112 -45.46 18.27 -4.08
N GLY A 1113 -45.32 19.03 -5.16
CA GLY A 1113 -44.07 19.67 -5.57
C GLY A 1113 -43.05 18.68 -6.13
N ARG A 1114 -41.81 19.12 -6.21
CA ARG A 1114 -40.66 18.32 -6.64
C ARG A 1114 -40.38 17.20 -5.63
N ARG A 1115 -40.21 15.99 -6.14
CA ARG A 1115 -40.02 14.76 -5.35
C ARG A 1115 -38.92 13.92 -5.97
N ASP A 1116 -37.99 13.46 -5.14
CA ASP A 1116 -36.87 12.60 -5.54
C ASP A 1116 -37.34 11.19 -5.96
N VAL A 1117 -36.45 10.46 -6.61
CA VAL A 1117 -36.65 9.02 -6.91
C VAL A 1117 -36.94 8.23 -5.62
N GLY A 1118 -37.84 7.24 -5.69
CA GLY A 1118 -38.14 6.35 -4.57
C GLY A 1118 -39.63 6.16 -4.27
N GLU A 1119 -39.92 5.60 -3.08
CA GLU A 1119 -41.27 5.16 -2.69
C GLU A 1119 -42.02 6.15 -1.80
N TYR A 1120 -43.28 6.41 -2.12
CA TYR A 1120 -44.15 7.33 -1.37
C TYR A 1120 -45.35 6.57 -0.79
N HIS A 1121 -45.08 5.51 -0.03
CA HIS A 1121 -46.12 4.59 0.49
C HIS A 1121 -46.70 5.00 1.84
N GLY A 1122 -45.85 5.43 2.77
CA GLY A 1122 -46.26 5.76 4.14
C GLY A 1122 -47.10 7.04 4.24
N ARG A 1123 -47.91 7.17 5.28
CA ARG A 1123 -48.79 8.35 5.50
C ARG A 1123 -48.06 9.69 5.53
N SER A 1124 -46.78 9.69 5.89
CA SER A 1124 -45.90 10.86 5.91
C SER A 1124 -45.43 11.30 4.53
N ARG A 1125 -45.48 10.41 3.53
CA ARG A 1125 -44.93 10.64 2.17
C ARG A 1125 -45.98 10.54 1.06
N ALA A 1126 -47.03 9.74 1.24
CA ALA A 1126 -48.09 9.54 0.27
C ALA A 1126 -48.94 10.80 0.08
N ALA A 1127 -49.58 10.94 -1.08
CA ALA A 1127 -50.49 12.06 -1.33
C ALA A 1127 -51.76 11.93 -0.46
N HIS A 1128 -52.02 12.92 0.39
CA HIS A 1128 -53.17 12.93 1.29
C HIS A 1128 -54.36 13.67 0.68
N TRP A 1129 -55.54 13.05 0.73
CA TRP A 1129 -56.79 13.70 0.38
C TRP A 1129 -57.80 13.59 1.52
N ASP A 1130 -58.35 14.72 1.96
CA ASP A 1130 -59.32 14.84 3.05
C ASP A 1130 -60.79 14.76 2.60
N GLY A 1131 -61.04 14.30 1.37
CA GLY A 1131 -62.39 14.16 0.82
C GLY A 1131 -63.09 15.49 0.51
N LYS A 1132 -62.36 16.60 0.44
CA LYS A 1132 -62.93 17.92 0.10
C LYS A 1132 -62.65 18.34 -1.33
N ASN A 1133 -63.57 19.14 -1.89
CA ASN A 1133 -63.40 19.80 -3.17
C ASN A 1133 -62.54 21.09 -3.04
N ARG A 1134 -62.39 21.84 -4.14
CA ARG A 1134 -61.67 23.13 -4.17
C ARG A 1134 -62.25 24.24 -3.29
N ARG A 1135 -63.55 24.15 -2.93
CA ARG A 1135 -64.22 25.11 -2.04
C ARG A 1135 -64.14 24.71 -0.56
N GLY A 1136 -63.49 23.59 -0.24
CA GLY A 1136 -63.43 23.06 1.12
C GLY A 1136 -64.70 22.32 1.55
N GLU A 1137 -65.60 22.02 0.62
CA GLU A 1137 -66.84 21.27 0.90
C GLU A 1137 -66.57 19.76 0.76
N GLN A 1138 -67.19 18.94 1.61
CA GLN A 1138 -67.10 17.48 1.45
C GLN A 1138 -67.81 17.01 0.19
N VAL A 1139 -67.15 16.10 -0.53
CA VAL A 1139 -67.70 15.49 -1.73
C VAL A 1139 -68.80 14.47 -1.39
N ALA A 1140 -69.66 14.14 -2.36
CA ALA A 1140 -70.72 13.13 -2.16
C ALA A 1140 -70.15 11.70 -2.14
N SER A 1141 -70.86 10.75 -1.51
CA SER A 1141 -70.54 9.32 -1.67
C SER A 1141 -70.60 8.94 -3.15
N GLY A 1142 -69.60 8.22 -3.65
CA GLY A 1142 -69.51 7.91 -5.07
C GLY A 1142 -68.12 7.46 -5.51
N VAL A 1143 -67.99 7.18 -6.79
CA VAL A 1143 -66.71 6.82 -7.42
C VAL A 1143 -66.04 8.09 -7.91
N TYR A 1144 -64.74 8.22 -7.63
CA TYR A 1144 -63.89 9.29 -8.11
C TYR A 1144 -62.68 8.68 -8.83
N LEU A 1145 -62.10 9.45 -9.74
CA LEU A 1145 -60.85 9.10 -10.41
C LEU A 1145 -59.74 9.98 -9.88
N TYR A 1146 -58.55 9.43 -9.68
CA TYR A 1146 -57.35 10.21 -9.39
C TYR A 1146 -56.28 9.90 -10.43
N GLU A 1147 -55.64 10.97 -10.89
CA GLU A 1147 -54.52 10.94 -11.82
C GLU A 1147 -53.27 11.39 -11.06
N LEU A 1148 -52.21 10.58 -11.12
CA LEU A 1148 -50.86 11.02 -10.78
C LEU A 1148 -50.20 11.54 -12.05
N SER A 1149 -49.63 12.74 -11.96
CA SER A 1149 -48.77 13.33 -12.99
C SER A 1149 -47.39 13.54 -12.38
N ALA A 1150 -46.37 12.89 -12.95
CA ALA A 1150 -44.97 13.01 -12.55
C ALA A 1150 -44.10 13.05 -13.82
N GLY A 1151 -43.66 14.25 -14.23
CA GLY A 1151 -42.98 14.44 -15.52
C GLY A 1151 -43.84 13.96 -16.71
N SER A 1152 -43.30 13.05 -17.52
CA SER A 1152 -44.02 12.41 -18.64
C SER A 1152 -44.95 11.28 -18.20
N TYR A 1153 -44.81 10.77 -16.98
CA TYR A 1153 -45.64 9.70 -16.46
C TYR A 1153 -47.00 10.20 -16.02
N ARG A 1154 -48.05 9.53 -16.52
CA ARG A 1154 -49.43 9.73 -16.09
C ARG A 1154 -50.08 8.38 -15.85
N ALA A 1155 -50.70 8.25 -14.68
CA ALA A 1155 -51.47 7.06 -14.35
C ALA A 1155 -52.77 7.46 -13.67
N LEU A 1156 -53.84 6.75 -14.00
CA LEU A 1156 -55.18 7.00 -13.48
C LEU A 1156 -55.71 5.77 -12.76
N ARG A 1157 -56.29 5.97 -11.59
CA ARG A 1157 -56.96 4.93 -10.80
C ARG A 1157 -58.28 5.46 -10.25
N ARG A 1158 -59.10 4.54 -9.76
CA ARG A 1158 -60.40 4.83 -9.15
C ARG A 1158 -60.34 4.71 -7.63
N MET A 1159 -61.12 5.52 -6.94
CA MET A 1159 -61.38 5.43 -5.50
C MET A 1159 -62.87 5.59 -5.21
N VAL A 1160 -63.30 5.12 -4.04
CA VAL A 1160 -64.68 5.18 -3.59
C VAL A 1160 -64.76 5.96 -2.30
N VAL A 1161 -65.58 7.01 -2.29
CA VAL A 1161 -65.93 7.77 -1.08
C VAL A 1161 -67.23 7.19 -0.53
N MET A 1162 -67.27 6.91 0.77
CA MET A 1162 -68.47 6.47 1.47
C MET A 1162 -68.70 7.37 2.68
N LYS A 1163 -69.80 8.14 2.70
CA LYS A 1163 -70.22 8.91 3.88
C LYS A 1163 -70.71 8.02 5.01
#